data_AF-A0A8S3R2T3-F1
#
_entry.id   AF-A0A8S3R2T3-F1
#
_cell.length_a   1.000
_cell.length_b   1.000
_cell.length_c   1.000
_cell.angle_alpha   90.00
_cell.angle_beta   90.00
_cell.angle_gamma   90.00
#
_symmetry.space_group_name_H-M   'P 1'
#
loop_
_entity.id
_entity.type
_entity.pdbx_description
1 polymer ?
#
loop_
_entity_poly.entity_id
_entity_poly.type
_entity_poly.pdbx_seq_one_letter_code
_entity_poly.pdbx_strand_id
1 'polypeptide(L)'
;MKLHQHKGAPWSISDLPLMPENFQYARTDSKIKQETKQIQFKYLSEGSKDSKSIPQKIKQMVSKYISAFANHEGGHILFGIDDVRASAMGELLSEEDQDRTVELINSRMENVIWGDEEFIPEQGKHWDICFKPVIGSPKKKARRVIVVVSVCKFPGGVFTASPDSYFVNEFGDIETWKFSEWKLSMLNPLRDKPDLHNRFIKLPISVPQSPLIFTLRQSIEKIEKRLLSDANKNLVLPHHYMDCIKDLKVKDFIRSVLNIFNVDRHMMIVVNCWGLQVTALQPSDVICDVLVLTENQGCHLVTISQISSEQIWEHCRYVAAFIKEKLVCHGGCVEKFGLVCHVANMDGYDDEIENSLSDNFYPSHFYVTPTKFDSLVRSLIITMAAYEPIDFSTLNTTKSMREVLATDKYFFLLTCDQFDLICKQQFTKELWVHGPPGSGKTVAAVQFIAELRRRGCQKDDVLYLAENELLCSYVRSFNFCLVTTRRKILELYFDLKKFNETYQNVKNVIVDEAQNFKDRDGDWYGLASHLVSRHENNHGMENCCGYFWVFMDYSQKVHKFKAGLPSVIGKNNYMLSEVARNSKEIFDFAKQFLDTAETSDDQEETSALKKVDSQPHLAHEYSSGHEVEIIKCKQENIEKAISKVLNQLIENGTGIGDVAILVGKSKDKQEIEHAVQDIQKEAKMKEGVLVDTVHRFSGLDKLAVIGVNPHVNEEHASLQKFLLSLATRAKDNLVIITTSDDLKLSKTFKSKP
;
A
#
# COMPACT_ATOMS: atom_id res chain seq x y z
N MET A 1 5.88 -13.48 -16.17
CA MET A 1 5.76 -14.33 -14.96
C MET A 1 5.34 -15.77 -15.26
N LYS A 2 4.16 -16.04 -15.85
CA LYS A 2 3.68 -17.43 -16.07
C LYS A 2 4.68 -18.35 -16.79
N LEU A 3 5.40 -17.85 -17.79
CA LEU A 3 6.43 -18.63 -18.53
C LEU A 3 7.56 -19.16 -17.63
N HIS A 4 8.01 -18.38 -16.65
CA HIS A 4 9.07 -18.76 -15.72
C HIS A 4 8.59 -19.64 -14.56
N GLN A 5 7.28 -19.69 -14.30
CA GLN A 5 6.70 -20.51 -13.23
C GLN A 5 6.63 -22.00 -13.61
N HIS A 6 6.67 -22.32 -14.90
CA HIS A 6 6.69 -23.71 -15.38
C HIS A 6 8.07 -24.33 -15.22
N LYS A 7 8.21 -25.25 -14.27
CA LYS A 7 9.39 -26.10 -14.08
C LYS A 7 9.18 -27.45 -14.76
N GLY A 8 10.20 -27.99 -15.41
CA GLY A 8 10.16 -29.30 -16.08
C GLY A 8 11.36 -29.53 -17.00
N ALA A 9 11.46 -30.72 -17.59
CA ALA A 9 12.47 -31.01 -18.61
C ALA A 9 12.09 -30.37 -19.95
N PRO A 10 13.07 -29.89 -20.74
CA PRO A 10 12.84 -29.47 -22.12
C PRO A 10 12.20 -30.59 -22.95
N TRP A 11 11.33 -30.22 -23.88
CA TRP A 11 10.86 -31.18 -24.89
C TRP A 11 11.96 -31.42 -25.93
N SER A 12 11.79 -32.44 -26.76
CA SER A 12 12.68 -32.68 -27.89
C SER A 12 12.03 -32.23 -29.18
N ILE A 13 12.85 -31.87 -30.17
CA ILE A 13 12.38 -31.66 -31.55
C ILE A 13 11.78 -32.95 -32.16
N SER A 14 12.06 -34.13 -31.60
CA SER A 14 11.40 -35.38 -31.98
C SER A 14 9.90 -35.39 -31.67
N ASP A 15 9.45 -34.54 -30.77
CA ASP A 15 8.04 -34.41 -30.36
C ASP A 15 7.25 -33.47 -31.29
N LEU A 16 7.92 -32.84 -32.26
CA LEU A 16 7.31 -31.92 -33.21
C LEU A 16 6.62 -32.65 -34.37
N PRO A 17 5.66 -32.00 -35.06
CA PRO A 17 5.01 -32.58 -36.24
C PRO A 17 6.01 -33.04 -37.31
N LEU A 18 5.78 -34.23 -37.88
CA LEU A 18 6.68 -34.78 -38.91
C LEU A 18 6.68 -33.91 -40.18
N MET A 19 7.87 -33.51 -40.62
CA MET A 19 8.06 -32.74 -41.84
C MET A 19 8.20 -33.63 -43.09
N PRO A 20 7.80 -33.15 -44.28
CA PRO A 20 8.08 -33.81 -45.55
C PRO A 20 9.59 -33.97 -45.80
N GLU A 21 10.00 -35.08 -46.39
CA GLU A 21 11.41 -35.31 -46.75
C GLU A 21 11.79 -34.60 -48.05
N ASN A 22 10.84 -34.46 -48.99
CA ASN A 22 11.05 -33.88 -50.30
C ASN A 22 9.89 -32.94 -50.65
N PHE A 23 10.21 -31.81 -51.27
CA PHE A 23 9.22 -30.84 -51.71
C PHE A 23 9.12 -30.80 -53.24
N GLN A 24 7.92 -30.65 -53.79
CA GLN A 24 7.72 -30.49 -55.23
C GLN A 24 7.53 -29.01 -55.58
N TYR A 25 8.27 -28.53 -56.57
CA TYR A 25 8.23 -27.11 -56.97
C TYR A 25 6.80 -26.65 -57.32
N ALA A 26 6.41 -25.49 -56.79
CA ALA A 26 5.11 -24.84 -56.98
C ALA A 26 3.90 -25.72 -56.59
N ARG A 27 4.10 -26.72 -55.73
CA ARG A 27 3.04 -27.56 -55.16
C ARG A 27 2.97 -27.43 -53.64
N THR A 28 1.77 -27.57 -53.10
CA THR A 28 1.51 -27.64 -51.67
C THR A 28 1.65 -29.09 -51.21
N ASP A 29 2.40 -29.33 -50.14
CA ASP A 29 2.51 -30.66 -49.54
C ASP A 29 1.30 -30.96 -48.64
N SER A 30 0.83 -32.21 -48.65
CA SER A 30 -0.35 -32.62 -47.89
C SER A 30 -0.18 -32.54 -46.37
N LYS A 31 1.06 -32.59 -45.87
CA LYS A 31 1.39 -32.47 -44.44
C LYS A 31 1.48 -31.02 -43.96
N ILE A 32 1.70 -30.05 -44.85
CA ILE A 32 1.89 -28.63 -44.50
C ILE A 32 1.02 -27.71 -45.38
N LYS A 33 -0.29 -27.89 -45.29
CA LYS A 33 -1.26 -27.16 -46.15
C LYS A 33 -1.44 -25.67 -45.79
N GLN A 34 -1.15 -25.31 -44.54
CA GLN A 34 -1.31 -23.96 -44.02
C GLN A 34 -0.39 -23.75 -42.80
N GLU A 35 -0.16 -22.49 -42.44
CA GLU A 35 0.50 -22.15 -41.18
C GLU A 35 -0.34 -22.58 -39.98
N THR A 36 0.33 -22.94 -38.89
CA THR A 36 -0.31 -23.39 -37.64
C THR A 36 0.45 -22.80 -36.44
N LYS A 37 0.00 -23.11 -35.23
CA LYS A 37 0.72 -22.77 -33.99
C LYS A 37 2.14 -23.37 -33.92
N GLN A 38 2.42 -24.39 -34.72
CA GLN A 38 3.71 -25.10 -34.76
C GLN A 38 4.41 -25.00 -36.13
N ILE A 39 3.86 -24.26 -37.10
CA ILE A 39 4.40 -24.18 -38.47
C ILE A 39 4.26 -22.75 -39.00
N GLN A 40 5.37 -22.14 -39.41
CA GLN A 40 5.41 -20.84 -40.06
C GLN A 40 6.11 -20.93 -41.43
N PHE A 41 5.51 -20.34 -42.46
CA PHE A 41 6.07 -20.23 -43.80
C PHE A 41 6.70 -18.85 -44.03
N LYS A 42 7.81 -18.84 -44.77
CA LYS A 42 8.46 -17.64 -45.26
C LYS A 42 9.01 -17.86 -46.66
N TYR A 43 8.82 -16.86 -47.52
CA TYR A 43 9.47 -16.80 -48.82
C TYR A 43 10.25 -15.50 -48.95
N LEU A 44 11.58 -15.61 -49.08
CA LEU A 44 12.51 -14.49 -49.10
C LEU A 44 12.72 -14.06 -50.56
N SER A 45 11.75 -13.36 -51.13
CA SER A 45 11.80 -12.92 -52.53
C SER A 45 13.08 -12.11 -52.88
N GLU A 46 13.60 -12.30 -54.10
CA GLU A 46 14.80 -11.62 -54.66
C GLU A 46 14.60 -10.09 -54.92
N GLY A 47 13.50 -9.48 -54.47
CA GLY A 47 13.09 -8.11 -54.85
C GLY A 47 13.18 -7.03 -53.78
N SER A 48 13.61 -7.33 -52.55
CA SER A 48 13.69 -6.30 -51.50
C SER A 48 14.91 -5.39 -51.73
N LYS A 49 14.74 -4.07 -51.66
CA LYS A 49 15.82 -3.03 -51.66
C LYS A 49 16.85 -3.18 -50.50
N ASP A 50 16.80 -4.27 -49.75
CA ASP A 50 17.62 -4.58 -48.60
C ASP A 50 18.84 -5.40 -49.07
N SER A 51 20.05 -4.84 -48.96
CA SER A 51 21.32 -5.38 -49.48
C SER A 51 21.84 -6.66 -48.79
N LYS A 52 20.99 -7.31 -47.98
CA LYS A 52 21.36 -8.46 -47.14
C LYS A 52 21.26 -9.78 -47.91
N SER A 53 22.21 -10.67 -47.64
CA SER A 53 22.22 -12.05 -48.16
C SER A 53 21.07 -12.90 -47.59
N ILE A 54 20.67 -13.98 -48.28
CA ILE A 54 19.62 -14.90 -47.82
C ILE A 54 19.95 -15.48 -46.42
N PRO A 55 21.18 -15.96 -46.12
CA PRO A 55 21.55 -16.42 -44.78
C PRO A 55 21.29 -15.38 -43.68
N GLN A 56 21.59 -14.10 -43.93
CA GLN A 56 21.34 -13.01 -42.98
C GLN A 56 19.84 -12.74 -42.78
N LYS A 57 19.04 -12.82 -43.85
CA LYS A 57 17.58 -12.69 -43.77
C LYS A 57 16.98 -13.83 -42.94
N ILE A 58 17.45 -15.06 -43.13
CA ILE A 58 17.05 -16.23 -42.33
C ILE A 58 17.37 -16.00 -40.84
N LYS A 59 18.62 -15.62 -40.50
CA LYS A 59 19.00 -15.28 -39.11
C LYS A 59 18.07 -14.24 -38.48
N GLN A 60 17.81 -13.14 -39.21
CA GLN A 60 16.96 -12.05 -38.71
C GLN A 60 15.52 -12.53 -38.46
N MET A 61 14.98 -13.37 -39.34
CA MET A 61 13.63 -13.90 -39.20
C MET A 61 13.53 -14.93 -38.08
N VAL A 62 14.44 -15.90 -38.04
CA VAL A 62 14.52 -16.89 -36.95
C VAL A 62 14.58 -16.20 -35.59
N SER A 63 15.36 -15.12 -35.46
CA SER A 63 15.44 -14.31 -34.23
C SER A 63 14.10 -13.77 -33.73
N LYS A 64 13.09 -13.63 -34.59
CA LYS A 64 11.74 -13.17 -34.22
C LYS A 64 10.82 -14.32 -33.76
N TYR A 65 11.12 -15.55 -34.19
CA TYR A 65 10.24 -16.70 -34.02
C TYR A 65 10.71 -17.71 -32.95
N ILE A 66 12.01 -17.77 -32.62
CA ILE A 66 12.54 -18.74 -31.64
C ILE A 66 11.78 -18.66 -30.31
N SER A 67 11.71 -17.48 -29.70
CA SER A 67 11.05 -17.31 -28.41
C SER A 67 9.55 -17.58 -28.51
N ALA A 68 8.90 -17.23 -29.61
CA ALA A 68 7.47 -17.50 -29.81
C ALA A 68 7.16 -19.00 -29.82
N PHE A 69 7.91 -19.79 -30.60
CA PHE A 69 7.72 -21.24 -30.66
C PHE A 69 8.13 -21.92 -29.36
N ALA A 70 9.31 -21.59 -28.82
CA ALA A 70 9.82 -22.24 -27.62
C ALA A 70 8.94 -21.98 -26.38
N ASN A 71 8.35 -20.79 -26.26
CA ASN A 71 7.44 -20.45 -25.17
C ASN A 71 6.02 -21.02 -25.33
N HIS A 72 5.71 -21.69 -26.44
CA HIS A 72 4.38 -22.23 -26.72
C HIS A 72 4.37 -23.76 -26.84
N GLU A 73 4.35 -24.29 -28.06
CA GLU A 73 4.23 -25.72 -28.36
C GLU A 73 5.46 -26.27 -29.11
N GLY A 74 6.50 -25.45 -29.29
CA GLY A 74 7.56 -25.71 -30.27
C GLY A 74 7.04 -25.64 -31.71
N GLY A 75 7.92 -25.73 -32.69
CA GLY A 75 7.51 -25.72 -34.09
C GLY A 75 8.63 -25.59 -35.11
N HIS A 76 8.22 -25.43 -36.36
CA HIS A 76 9.09 -25.32 -37.53
C HIS A 76 8.88 -23.99 -38.25
N ILE A 77 9.99 -23.36 -38.63
CA ILE A 77 10.04 -22.20 -39.52
C ILE A 77 10.58 -22.69 -40.86
N LEU A 78 9.77 -22.62 -41.91
CA LEU A 78 10.12 -23.09 -43.25
C LEU A 78 10.35 -21.89 -44.18
N PHE A 79 11.60 -21.74 -44.63
CA PHE A 79 11.98 -20.74 -45.63
C PHE A 79 11.98 -21.37 -47.03
N GLY A 80 11.44 -20.66 -48.02
CA GLY A 80 11.20 -21.17 -49.36
C GLY A 80 9.76 -21.61 -49.62
N ILE A 81 8.81 -21.29 -48.74
CA ILE A 81 7.38 -21.60 -48.92
C ILE A 81 6.59 -20.30 -49.03
N ASP A 82 5.80 -20.19 -50.11
CA ASP A 82 4.88 -19.08 -50.31
C ASP A 82 3.83 -19.06 -49.20
N ASP A 83 3.71 -17.92 -48.50
CA ASP A 83 2.82 -17.75 -47.35
C ASP A 83 1.34 -17.72 -47.74
N VAL A 84 1.02 -17.33 -48.98
CA VAL A 84 -0.36 -17.26 -49.49
C VAL A 84 -0.87 -18.63 -49.94
N ARG A 85 -0.08 -19.36 -50.73
CA ARG A 85 -0.52 -20.63 -51.36
C ARG A 85 0.06 -21.87 -50.70
N ALA A 86 0.90 -21.72 -49.67
CA ALA A 86 1.65 -22.80 -49.03
C ALA A 86 2.45 -23.64 -50.05
N SER A 87 2.88 -23.02 -51.15
CA SER A 87 3.54 -23.73 -52.24
C SER A 87 5.06 -23.71 -52.07
N ALA A 88 5.70 -24.85 -52.29
CA ALA A 88 7.14 -25.00 -52.17
C ALA A 88 7.85 -24.34 -53.36
N MET A 89 8.42 -23.16 -53.15
CA MET A 89 9.16 -22.40 -54.16
C MET A 89 10.67 -22.65 -54.05
N GLY A 90 11.17 -22.83 -52.82
CA GLY A 90 12.57 -23.01 -52.46
C GLY A 90 13.40 -21.72 -52.59
N GLU A 91 14.37 -21.57 -51.70
CA GLU A 91 15.39 -20.51 -51.76
C GLU A 91 16.59 -20.95 -52.59
N LEU A 92 17.25 -20.01 -53.25
CA LEU A 92 18.47 -20.26 -54.01
C LEU A 92 19.67 -20.15 -53.07
N LEU A 93 20.19 -21.28 -52.61
CA LEU A 93 21.31 -21.34 -51.66
C LEU A 93 22.40 -22.27 -52.21
N SER A 94 23.62 -21.75 -52.36
CA SER A 94 24.80 -22.58 -52.61
C SER A 94 25.13 -23.45 -51.39
N GLU A 95 26.06 -24.40 -51.50
CA GLU A 95 26.53 -25.16 -50.34
C GLU A 95 27.23 -24.23 -49.32
N GLU A 96 28.04 -23.28 -49.80
CA GLU A 96 28.66 -22.25 -48.95
C GLU A 96 27.63 -21.38 -48.22
N ASP A 97 26.53 -21.01 -48.87
CA ASP A 97 25.45 -20.26 -48.21
C ASP A 97 24.71 -21.10 -47.17
N GLN A 98 24.60 -22.42 -47.37
CA GLN A 98 24.00 -23.33 -46.39
C GLN A 98 24.87 -23.42 -45.14
N ASP A 99 26.18 -23.64 -45.30
CA ASP A 99 27.14 -23.67 -44.19
C ASP A 99 27.13 -22.35 -43.41
N ARG A 100 27.16 -21.22 -44.13
CA ARG A 100 27.03 -19.89 -43.54
C ARG A 100 25.69 -19.69 -42.81
N THR A 101 24.61 -20.27 -43.33
CA THR A 101 23.30 -20.21 -42.65
C THR A 101 23.34 -20.98 -41.34
N VAL A 102 23.94 -22.18 -41.32
CA VAL A 102 24.12 -22.99 -40.10
C VAL A 102 24.94 -22.21 -39.07
N GLU A 103 26.08 -21.64 -39.45
CA GLU A 103 26.92 -20.82 -38.56
C GLU A 103 26.15 -19.63 -37.96
N LEU A 104 25.40 -18.90 -38.79
CA LEU A 104 24.62 -17.74 -38.35
C LEU A 104 23.48 -18.11 -37.40
N ILE A 105 22.89 -19.30 -37.57
CA ILE A 105 21.85 -19.81 -36.68
C ILE A 105 22.44 -20.36 -35.38
N ASN A 106 23.55 -21.11 -35.44
CA ASN A 106 24.31 -21.52 -34.26
C ASN A 106 24.64 -20.33 -33.36
N SER A 107 25.32 -19.33 -33.94
CA SER A 107 25.64 -18.07 -33.25
C SER A 107 24.39 -17.38 -32.70
N ARG A 108 23.24 -17.52 -33.37
CA ARG A 108 22.00 -16.94 -32.85
C ARG A 108 21.47 -17.71 -31.65
N MET A 109 21.46 -19.04 -31.69
CA MET A 109 20.94 -19.91 -30.63
C MET A 109 21.78 -19.82 -29.35
N GLU A 110 23.09 -19.59 -29.46
CA GLU A 110 24.00 -19.32 -28.33
C GLU A 110 23.65 -18.04 -27.56
N ASN A 111 23.13 -17.02 -28.26
CA ASN A 111 22.75 -15.74 -27.67
C ASN A 111 21.29 -15.72 -27.16
N VAL A 112 20.56 -16.83 -27.27
CA VAL A 112 19.21 -16.97 -26.75
C VAL A 112 19.30 -17.51 -25.32
N ILE A 113 18.54 -16.92 -24.42
CA ILE A 113 18.47 -17.36 -23.03
C ILE A 113 17.38 -18.43 -22.95
N TRP A 114 17.76 -19.66 -22.63
CA TRP A 114 16.87 -20.82 -22.58
C TRP A 114 16.54 -21.19 -21.15
N GLY A 115 15.50 -20.56 -20.59
CA GLY A 115 15.10 -20.72 -19.19
C GLY A 115 16.03 -20.01 -18.22
N ASP A 116 17.33 -20.28 -18.30
CA ASP A 116 18.41 -19.69 -17.49
C ASP A 116 19.64 -19.33 -18.34
N GLU A 117 20.48 -18.40 -17.84
CA GLU A 117 21.71 -17.97 -18.53
C GLU A 117 22.75 -19.10 -18.60
N GLU A 118 22.70 -20.05 -17.66
CA GLU A 118 23.64 -21.18 -17.59
C GLU A 118 23.26 -22.35 -18.50
N PHE A 119 22.05 -22.36 -19.08
CA PHE A 119 21.59 -23.48 -19.89
C PHE A 119 22.13 -23.39 -21.33
N ILE A 120 22.82 -24.44 -21.76
CA ILE A 120 23.36 -24.55 -23.12
C ILE A 120 22.42 -25.40 -24.00
N PRO A 121 21.81 -24.84 -25.06
CA PRO A 121 20.92 -25.60 -25.93
C PRO A 121 21.69 -26.54 -26.87
N GLU A 122 21.28 -27.82 -26.92
CA GLU A 122 21.87 -28.84 -27.81
C GLU A 122 21.17 -28.86 -29.18
N GLN A 123 21.96 -28.74 -30.25
CA GLN A 123 21.49 -28.93 -31.63
C GLN A 123 21.09 -30.40 -31.86
N GLY A 124 19.99 -30.63 -32.59
CA GLY A 124 19.42 -31.96 -32.83
C GLY A 124 18.50 -32.44 -31.69
N LYS A 125 18.48 -31.74 -30.56
CA LYS A 125 17.58 -32.04 -29.43
C LYS A 125 16.62 -30.90 -29.13
N HIS A 126 17.14 -29.70 -28.84
CA HIS A 126 16.30 -28.55 -28.48
C HIS A 126 15.98 -27.67 -29.69
N TRP A 127 16.87 -27.64 -30.66
CA TRP A 127 16.67 -26.96 -31.92
C TRP A 127 17.45 -27.66 -33.02
N ASP A 128 17.08 -27.46 -34.27
CA ASP A 128 17.89 -27.95 -35.40
C ASP A 128 17.64 -27.12 -36.66
N ILE A 129 18.55 -27.23 -37.63
CA ILE A 129 18.43 -26.68 -38.96
C ILE A 129 18.72 -27.76 -40.00
N CYS A 130 17.81 -27.90 -40.98
CA CYS A 130 18.04 -28.81 -42.09
C CYS A 130 17.60 -28.22 -43.42
N PHE A 131 18.20 -28.73 -44.51
CA PHE A 131 17.95 -28.29 -45.87
C PHE A 131 17.27 -29.40 -46.65
N LYS A 132 16.07 -29.14 -47.16
CA LYS A 132 15.28 -30.11 -47.93
C LYS A 132 15.25 -29.72 -49.41
N PRO A 133 15.59 -30.63 -50.34
CA PRO A 133 15.64 -30.30 -51.76
C PRO A 133 14.23 -30.07 -52.34
N VAL A 134 14.12 -29.13 -53.28
CA VAL A 134 12.91 -28.90 -54.07
C VAL A 134 13.04 -29.56 -55.45
N ILE A 135 12.24 -30.59 -55.69
CA ILE A 135 12.26 -31.42 -56.89
C ILE A 135 11.39 -30.78 -57.99
N GLY A 136 11.84 -30.88 -59.25
CA GLY A 136 11.07 -30.45 -60.42
C GLY A 136 11.13 -28.95 -60.72
N SER A 137 12.10 -28.22 -60.14
CA SER A 137 12.32 -26.81 -60.46
C SER A 137 12.79 -26.62 -61.92
N PRO A 138 12.31 -25.61 -62.66
CA PRO A 138 12.66 -25.41 -64.07
C PRO A 138 14.19 -25.30 -64.31
N LYS A 139 14.70 -26.12 -65.24
CA LYS A 139 16.12 -26.26 -65.61
C LYS A 139 16.70 -24.95 -66.17
N LYS A 140 17.25 -24.10 -65.30
CA LYS A 140 18.35 -23.13 -65.56
C LYS A 140 18.80 -22.31 -64.34
N LYS A 141 18.28 -22.57 -63.14
CA LYS A 141 18.72 -21.91 -61.89
C LYS A 141 19.20 -22.96 -60.90
N ALA A 142 20.18 -22.59 -60.06
CA ALA A 142 20.87 -23.46 -59.11
C ALA A 142 19.92 -24.25 -58.18
N ARG A 143 20.47 -25.23 -57.46
CA ARG A 143 19.75 -26.10 -56.51
C ARG A 143 18.91 -25.24 -55.55
N ARG A 144 17.59 -25.49 -55.53
CA ARG A 144 16.67 -24.83 -54.61
C ARG A 144 16.41 -25.72 -53.40
N VAL A 145 16.42 -25.11 -52.22
CA VAL A 145 16.21 -25.80 -50.96
C VAL A 145 15.18 -25.09 -50.11
N ILE A 146 14.44 -25.86 -49.32
CA ILE A 146 13.67 -25.35 -48.19
C ILE A 146 14.57 -25.43 -46.96
N VAL A 147 14.75 -24.31 -46.27
CA VAL A 147 15.45 -24.28 -44.99
C VAL A 147 14.41 -24.48 -43.90
N VAL A 148 14.57 -25.52 -43.08
CA VAL A 148 13.68 -25.81 -41.96
C VAL A 148 14.45 -25.60 -40.67
N VAL A 149 14.00 -24.64 -39.87
CA VAL A 149 14.53 -24.41 -38.52
C VAL A 149 13.49 -24.88 -37.51
N SER A 150 13.87 -25.86 -36.70
CA SER A 150 13.00 -26.50 -35.71
C SER A 150 13.38 -26.04 -34.31
N VAL A 151 12.39 -25.78 -33.47
CA VAL A 151 12.57 -25.30 -32.10
C VAL A 151 11.63 -26.07 -31.17
N CYS A 152 12.16 -26.72 -30.14
CA CYS A 152 11.35 -27.45 -29.16
C CYS A 152 10.60 -26.48 -28.25
N LYS A 153 9.54 -26.98 -27.60
CA LYS A 153 8.96 -26.30 -26.45
C LYS A 153 9.95 -26.32 -25.29
N PHE A 154 10.07 -25.22 -24.58
CA PHE A 154 11.01 -25.09 -23.48
C PHE A 154 10.35 -24.49 -22.23
N PRO A 155 10.39 -25.17 -21.07
CA PRO A 155 9.86 -24.66 -19.82
C PRO A 155 10.77 -23.58 -19.21
N GLY A 156 10.21 -22.65 -18.45
CA GLY A 156 11.00 -21.61 -17.77
C GLY A 156 11.26 -20.35 -18.60
N GLY A 157 10.72 -20.26 -19.83
CA GLY A 157 10.77 -19.06 -20.66
C GLY A 157 12.04 -18.93 -21.52
N VAL A 158 11.89 -18.63 -22.81
CA VAL A 158 12.99 -18.44 -23.76
C VAL A 158 13.00 -17.00 -24.27
N PHE A 159 14.16 -16.34 -24.17
CA PHE A 159 14.32 -14.92 -24.47
C PHE A 159 15.40 -14.71 -25.51
N THR A 160 15.10 -13.84 -26.48
CA THR A 160 16.00 -13.52 -27.59
C THR A 160 17.17 -12.61 -27.19
N ALA A 161 17.06 -11.98 -26.02
CA ALA A 161 18.07 -11.18 -25.32
C ALA A 161 17.60 -10.99 -23.87
N SER A 162 18.49 -10.57 -22.99
CA SER A 162 18.10 -10.13 -21.64
C SER A 162 17.09 -8.98 -21.73
N PRO A 163 16.01 -8.99 -20.94
CA PRO A 163 15.08 -7.86 -20.90
C PRO A 163 15.79 -6.57 -20.53
N ASP A 164 15.48 -5.50 -21.26
CA ASP A 164 15.96 -4.16 -20.92
C ASP A 164 15.35 -3.74 -19.58
N SER A 165 16.13 -3.85 -18.52
CA SER A 165 15.70 -3.57 -17.14
C SER A 165 16.78 -2.80 -16.42
N TYR A 166 16.37 -1.73 -15.75
CA TYR A 166 17.27 -0.77 -15.11
C TYR A 166 16.82 -0.52 -13.67
N PHE A 167 17.75 -0.12 -12.82
CA PHE A 167 17.44 0.39 -11.49
C PHE A 167 18.32 1.59 -11.16
N VAL A 168 17.84 2.39 -10.22
CA VAL A 168 18.64 3.44 -9.57
C VAL A 168 19.30 2.81 -8.34
N ASN A 169 20.63 2.88 -8.25
CA ASN A 169 21.38 2.36 -7.11
C ASN A 169 21.31 3.33 -5.91
N GLU A 170 21.89 2.97 -4.77
CA GLU A 170 21.87 3.77 -3.54
C GLU A 170 22.57 5.14 -3.68
N PHE A 171 23.39 5.30 -4.72
CA PHE A 171 24.11 6.54 -5.04
C PHE A 171 23.39 7.39 -6.10
N GLY A 172 22.26 6.92 -6.64
CA GLY A 172 21.50 7.62 -7.67
C GLY A 172 21.90 7.30 -9.11
N ASP A 173 22.84 6.38 -9.34
CA ASP A 173 23.25 5.97 -10.69
C ASP A 173 22.29 4.95 -11.30
N ILE A 174 22.15 4.99 -12.62
CA ILE A 174 21.33 4.03 -13.37
C ILE A 174 22.19 2.83 -13.77
N GLU A 175 21.81 1.65 -13.27
CA GLU A 175 22.45 0.38 -13.59
C GLU A 175 21.50 -0.58 -14.31
N THR A 176 22.04 -1.46 -15.16
CA THR A 176 21.28 -2.51 -15.84
C THR A 176 21.19 -3.78 -14.99
N TRP A 177 20.02 -4.40 -14.96
CA TRP A 177 19.84 -5.70 -14.32
C TRP A 177 20.47 -6.80 -15.16
N LYS A 178 21.15 -7.75 -14.51
CA LYS A 178 21.44 -9.05 -15.13
C LYS A 178 20.16 -9.87 -15.25
N PHE A 179 20.09 -10.81 -16.19
CA PHE A 179 18.88 -11.62 -16.37
C PHE A 179 18.55 -12.44 -15.13
N SER A 180 19.57 -13.01 -14.48
CA SER A 180 19.40 -13.78 -13.25
C SER A 180 18.79 -12.95 -12.12
N GLU A 181 19.26 -11.73 -11.91
CA GLU A 181 18.69 -10.77 -10.96
C GLU A 181 17.25 -10.41 -11.33
N TRP A 182 17.00 -10.12 -12.61
CA TRP A 182 15.67 -9.76 -13.12
C TRP A 182 14.68 -10.91 -12.89
N LYS A 183 15.07 -12.14 -13.23
CA LYS A 183 14.28 -13.36 -13.06
C LYS A 183 13.98 -13.61 -11.57
N LEU A 184 14.97 -13.45 -10.69
CA LEU A 184 14.77 -13.57 -9.24
C LEU A 184 13.75 -12.56 -8.72
N SER A 185 13.85 -11.29 -9.13
CA SER A 185 12.88 -10.26 -8.72
C SER A 185 11.48 -10.52 -9.26
N MET A 186 11.36 -10.97 -10.51
CA MET A 186 10.06 -11.29 -11.13
C MET A 186 9.39 -12.53 -10.55
N LEU A 187 10.15 -13.43 -9.91
CA LEU A 187 9.65 -14.68 -9.32
C LEU A 187 9.60 -14.65 -7.79
N ASN A 188 9.94 -13.52 -7.17
CA ASN A 188 10.07 -13.44 -5.73
C ASN A 188 8.72 -13.74 -5.02
N PRO A 189 8.60 -14.84 -4.25
CA PRO A 189 7.36 -15.20 -3.58
C PRO A 189 7.01 -14.23 -2.44
N LEU A 190 8.00 -13.49 -1.91
CA LEU A 190 7.80 -12.45 -0.89
C LEU A 190 7.12 -11.21 -1.46
N ARG A 191 6.85 -11.16 -2.78
CA ARG A 191 6.05 -10.12 -3.42
C ARG A 191 4.56 -10.33 -3.23
N ASP A 192 4.09 -11.17 -2.32
CA ASP A 192 2.67 -11.28 -2.02
C ASP A 192 2.40 -11.69 -0.56
N LYS A 193 1.22 -11.33 -0.05
CA LYS A 193 0.75 -11.71 1.30
C LYS A 193 -0.66 -12.29 1.18
N PRO A 194 -0.79 -13.60 0.89
CA PRO A 194 -2.08 -14.22 0.58
C PRO A 194 -3.14 -14.08 1.68
N ASP A 195 -2.69 -14.05 2.93
CA ASP A 195 -3.49 -13.84 4.13
C ASP A 195 -4.23 -12.48 4.15
N LEU A 196 -3.67 -11.46 3.50
CA LEU A 196 -4.26 -10.12 3.45
C LEU A 196 -5.34 -9.97 2.36
N HIS A 197 -5.34 -10.80 1.32
CA HIS A 197 -6.23 -10.66 0.15
C HIS A 197 -7.72 -10.79 0.48
N ASN A 198 -8.04 -11.43 1.61
CA ASN A 198 -9.42 -11.55 2.07
C ASN A 198 -10.06 -10.19 2.35
N ARG A 199 -9.28 -9.23 2.87
CA ARG A 199 -9.78 -7.93 3.31
C ARG A 199 -9.22 -6.76 2.50
N PHE A 200 -7.98 -6.88 2.05
CA PHE A 200 -7.26 -5.83 1.34
C PHE A 200 -7.00 -6.23 -0.11
N ILE A 201 -6.86 -5.23 -0.96
CA ILE A 201 -6.44 -5.38 -2.35
C ILE A 201 -4.98 -4.98 -2.43
N LYS A 202 -4.15 -5.88 -2.95
CA LYS A 202 -2.79 -5.54 -3.34
C LYS A 202 -2.81 -4.63 -4.57
N LEU A 203 -2.18 -3.47 -4.48
CA LEU A 203 -2.04 -2.58 -5.62
C LEU A 203 -1.09 -3.20 -6.66
N PRO A 204 -1.46 -3.19 -7.95
CA PRO A 204 -0.66 -3.79 -9.03
C PRO A 204 0.50 -2.87 -9.44
N ILE A 205 1.32 -2.45 -8.47
CA ILE A 205 2.49 -1.61 -8.74
C ILE A 205 3.55 -2.48 -9.43
N SER A 206 3.79 -2.16 -10.70
CA SER A 206 4.60 -2.98 -11.60
C SER A 206 6.08 -2.60 -11.61
N VAL A 207 6.48 -1.64 -10.77
CA VAL A 207 7.86 -1.17 -10.68
C VAL A 207 8.66 -2.15 -9.79
N PRO A 208 9.75 -2.76 -10.29
CA PRO A 208 10.47 -3.83 -9.59
C PRO A 208 11.00 -3.48 -8.21
N GLN A 209 11.17 -2.20 -7.85
CA GLN A 209 11.64 -1.77 -6.53
C GLN A 209 10.51 -1.31 -5.59
N SER A 210 9.28 -1.17 -6.08
CA SER A 210 8.20 -0.63 -5.26
C SER A 210 7.85 -1.54 -4.10
N PRO A 211 7.49 -0.98 -2.94
CA PRO A 211 7.00 -1.78 -1.82
C PRO A 211 5.68 -2.48 -2.18
N LEU A 212 5.35 -3.54 -1.43
CA LEU A 212 4.00 -4.10 -1.48
C LEU A 212 3.05 -3.13 -0.80
N ILE A 213 2.00 -2.72 -1.49
CA ILE A 213 1.00 -1.81 -0.93
C ILE A 213 -0.37 -2.46 -0.99
N PHE A 214 -1.03 -2.51 0.16
CA PHE A 214 -2.36 -3.04 0.36
C PHE A 214 -3.33 -1.91 0.70
N THR A 215 -4.50 -1.91 0.08
CA THR A 215 -5.54 -0.90 0.31
C THR A 215 -6.89 -1.54 0.52
N LEU A 216 -7.82 -0.82 1.15
CA LEU A 216 -9.23 -1.18 1.04
C LEU A 216 -9.73 -0.84 -0.37
N ARG A 217 -10.78 -1.53 -0.80
CA ARG A 217 -11.43 -1.25 -2.07
C ARG A 217 -11.99 0.18 -2.05
N GLN A 218 -11.85 0.93 -3.14
CA GLN A 218 -12.34 2.31 -3.31
C GLN A 218 -11.60 3.40 -2.51
N SER A 219 -10.62 3.09 -1.64
CA SER A 219 -9.96 4.13 -0.83
C SER A 219 -9.28 5.19 -1.71
N ILE A 220 -8.57 4.78 -2.75
CA ILE A 220 -7.88 5.70 -3.67
C ILE A 220 -8.92 6.57 -4.38
N GLU A 221 -9.98 5.98 -4.92
CA GLU A 221 -11.03 6.70 -5.65
C GLU A 221 -11.78 7.69 -4.74
N LYS A 222 -12.03 7.32 -3.48
CA LYS A 222 -12.64 8.22 -2.49
C LYS A 222 -11.71 9.39 -2.15
N ILE A 223 -10.42 9.14 -1.91
CA ILE A 223 -9.42 10.17 -1.63
C ILE A 223 -9.29 11.11 -2.82
N GLU A 224 -9.13 10.55 -4.03
CA GLU A 224 -9.04 11.29 -5.29
C GLU A 224 -10.24 12.23 -5.47
N LYS A 225 -11.46 11.73 -5.29
CA LYS A 225 -12.68 12.53 -5.39
C LYS A 225 -12.70 13.67 -4.37
N ARG A 226 -12.33 13.43 -3.11
CA ARG A 226 -12.31 14.47 -2.07
C ARG A 226 -11.23 15.52 -2.34
N LEU A 227 -10.02 15.11 -2.70
CA LEU A 227 -8.91 16.00 -3.04
C LEU A 227 -9.25 16.92 -4.22
N LEU A 228 -9.76 16.35 -5.32
CA LEU A 228 -10.14 17.13 -6.50
C LEU A 228 -11.36 18.03 -6.25
N SER A 229 -12.28 17.64 -5.36
CA SER A 229 -13.40 18.52 -4.98
C SER A 229 -12.96 19.74 -4.17
N ASP A 230 -11.88 19.63 -3.39
CA ASP A 230 -11.31 20.73 -2.61
C ASP A 230 -10.38 21.62 -3.45
N ALA A 231 -9.71 21.05 -4.46
CA ALA A 231 -8.89 21.79 -5.41
C ALA A 231 -9.65 22.94 -6.11
N ASN A 232 -10.95 22.76 -6.37
CA ASN A 232 -11.82 23.80 -6.95
C ASN A 232 -11.95 25.07 -6.07
N LYS A 233 -11.36 25.09 -4.87
CA LYS A 233 -11.33 26.22 -3.94
C LYS A 233 -9.95 26.91 -3.88
N ASN A 234 -9.01 26.56 -4.75
CA ASN A 234 -7.62 27.07 -4.77
C ASN A 234 -6.91 26.93 -3.42
N LEU A 235 -7.18 25.83 -2.72
CA LEU A 235 -6.60 25.56 -1.41
C LEU A 235 -5.28 24.83 -1.56
N VAL A 236 -4.24 25.39 -0.98
CA VAL A 236 -2.95 24.72 -0.81
C VAL A 236 -3.10 23.64 0.26
N LEU A 237 -2.66 22.42 -0.05
CA LEU A 237 -2.58 21.34 0.92
C LEU A 237 -1.22 21.38 1.61
N PRO A 238 -1.17 21.28 2.95
CA PRO A 238 -2.30 21.21 3.89
C PRO A 238 -3.01 22.56 4.11
N HIS A 239 -4.32 22.56 4.37
CA HIS A 239 -5.15 23.78 4.41
C HIS A 239 -4.66 24.85 5.41
N HIS A 240 -4.14 24.44 6.56
CA HIS A 240 -3.65 25.35 7.61
C HIS A 240 -2.15 25.68 7.51
N TYR A 241 -1.47 25.26 6.43
CA TYR A 241 -0.07 25.59 6.23
C TYR A 241 0.15 27.11 6.18
N MET A 242 -0.69 27.82 5.43
CA MET A 242 -0.60 29.27 5.27
C MET A 242 -0.83 30.03 6.59
N ASP A 243 -1.49 29.42 7.56
CA ASP A 243 -1.71 30.00 8.90
C ASP A 243 -0.46 29.90 9.79
N CYS A 244 0.49 29.03 9.42
CA CYS A 244 1.79 28.93 10.09
C CYS A 244 2.76 30.03 9.64
N ILE A 245 2.47 30.71 8.54
CA ILE A 245 3.30 31.80 8.00
C ILE A 245 2.91 33.11 8.68
N LYS A 246 3.85 33.68 9.45
CA LYS A 246 3.63 34.89 10.24
C LYS A 246 3.67 36.18 9.42
N ASP A 247 4.60 36.25 8.48
CA ASP A 247 4.77 37.45 7.66
C ASP A 247 3.67 37.52 6.59
N LEU A 248 2.82 38.55 6.69
CA LEU A 248 1.74 38.78 5.73
C LEU A 248 2.27 39.02 4.31
N LYS A 249 3.43 39.67 4.14
CA LYS A 249 4.03 39.89 2.82
C LYS A 249 4.42 38.58 2.18
N VAL A 250 5.02 37.67 2.95
CA VAL A 250 5.38 36.32 2.48
C VAL A 250 4.11 35.54 2.15
N LYS A 251 3.08 35.60 3.01
CA LYS A 251 1.80 34.92 2.79
C LYS A 251 1.12 35.39 1.50
N ASP A 252 1.13 36.69 1.25
CA ASP A 252 0.52 37.28 0.05
C ASP A 252 1.35 37.02 -1.21
N PHE A 253 2.68 37.00 -1.11
CA PHE A 253 3.57 36.61 -2.21
C PHE A 253 3.35 35.14 -2.61
N ILE A 254 3.30 34.22 -1.64
CA ILE A 254 3.00 32.80 -1.94
C ILE A 254 1.67 32.68 -2.67
N ARG A 255 0.64 33.43 -2.24
CA ARG A 255 -0.66 33.43 -2.93
C ARG A 255 -0.57 33.98 -4.34
N SER A 256 0.16 35.07 -4.57
CA SER A 256 0.31 35.63 -5.93
C SER A 256 0.98 34.64 -6.87
N VAL A 257 2.07 34.02 -6.44
CA VAL A 257 2.80 33.01 -7.22
C VAL A 257 1.90 31.80 -7.53
N LEU A 258 1.17 31.29 -6.53
CA LEU A 258 0.32 30.11 -6.74
C LEU A 258 -0.92 30.40 -7.61
N ASN A 259 -1.44 31.63 -7.59
CA ASN A 259 -2.55 32.03 -8.46
C ASN A 259 -2.21 31.95 -9.96
N ILE A 260 -0.92 31.94 -10.33
CA ILE A 260 -0.47 31.75 -11.72
C ILE A 260 -0.94 30.39 -12.29
N PHE A 261 -1.07 29.37 -11.44
CA PHE A 261 -1.45 28.01 -11.84
C PHE A 261 -2.94 27.71 -11.65
N ASN A 262 -3.77 28.73 -11.48
CA ASN A 262 -5.20 28.59 -11.24
C ASN A 262 -5.94 28.17 -12.52
N VAL A 263 -6.07 26.86 -12.74
CA VAL A 263 -6.82 26.24 -13.85
C VAL A 263 -7.97 25.36 -13.33
N ASP A 264 -8.90 24.94 -14.18
CA ASP A 264 -10.10 24.20 -13.75
C ASP A 264 -9.81 22.92 -12.95
N ARG A 265 -8.75 22.16 -13.31
CA ARG A 265 -8.30 20.96 -12.59
C ARG A 265 -6.82 21.07 -12.24
N HIS A 266 -6.54 21.39 -10.99
CA HIS A 266 -5.18 21.47 -10.45
C HIS A 266 -5.09 20.91 -9.02
N MET A 267 -3.88 20.74 -8.51
CA MET A 267 -3.60 20.47 -7.10
C MET A 267 -2.32 21.18 -6.69
N MET A 268 -2.31 21.81 -5.52
CA MET A 268 -1.14 22.48 -4.95
C MET A 268 -0.83 21.87 -3.59
N ILE A 269 0.40 21.35 -3.44
CA ILE A 269 0.80 20.64 -2.23
C ILE A 269 2.16 21.16 -1.79
N VAL A 270 2.23 21.61 -0.54
CA VAL A 270 3.49 21.99 0.09
C VAL A 270 4.32 20.73 0.27
N VAL A 271 5.51 20.71 -0.30
CA VAL A 271 6.49 19.63 -0.13
C VAL A 271 7.00 19.67 1.32
N ASN A 272 7.54 18.55 1.81
CA ASN A 272 7.84 18.34 3.24
C ASN A 272 6.61 18.35 4.16
N CYS A 273 5.40 18.25 3.62
CA CYS A 273 4.22 17.82 4.37
C CYS A 273 4.21 16.30 4.56
N TRP A 274 3.18 15.80 5.25
CA TRP A 274 2.90 14.36 5.38
C TRP A 274 3.10 13.61 4.04
N GLY A 275 3.91 12.55 4.08
CA GLY A 275 4.12 11.65 2.95
C GLY A 275 5.04 12.14 1.81
N LEU A 276 5.45 13.42 1.80
CA LEU A 276 6.32 14.01 0.77
C LEU A 276 7.62 14.59 1.36
N GLN A 277 8.22 13.86 2.29
CA GLN A 277 9.46 14.30 2.94
C GLN A 277 10.66 14.18 1.99
N VAL A 278 11.34 15.29 1.75
CA VAL A 278 12.64 15.37 1.10
C VAL A 278 13.75 15.06 2.11
N THR A 279 14.79 14.34 1.66
CA THR A 279 15.89 13.90 2.55
C THR A 279 17.03 14.92 2.67
N ALA A 280 17.21 15.81 1.70
CA ALA A 280 18.19 16.88 1.78
C ALA A 280 17.80 17.99 2.77
N LEU A 281 18.82 18.64 3.33
CA LEU A 281 18.66 19.84 4.15
C LEU A 281 18.24 21.01 3.27
N GLN A 282 17.14 21.66 3.65
CA GLN A 282 16.63 22.86 2.98
C GLN A 282 17.58 24.05 3.24
N PRO A 283 18.00 24.81 2.20
CA PRO A 283 18.74 26.05 2.37
C PRO A 283 17.96 27.08 3.21
N SER A 284 18.66 27.90 3.99
CA SER A 284 18.06 28.87 4.92
C SER A 284 17.16 29.91 4.24
N ASP A 285 17.45 30.23 2.99
CA ASP A 285 16.72 31.25 2.21
C ASP A 285 15.47 30.69 1.52
N VAL A 286 15.30 29.37 1.48
CA VAL A 286 14.07 28.74 0.96
C VAL A 286 12.99 28.88 2.01
N ILE A 287 11.86 29.46 1.63
CA ILE A 287 10.67 29.60 2.48
C ILE A 287 9.87 28.31 2.43
N CYS A 288 9.52 27.85 1.23
CA CYS A 288 8.82 26.60 1.02
C CYS A 288 8.95 26.09 -0.41
N ASP A 289 8.66 24.80 -0.59
CA ASP A 289 8.57 24.14 -1.88
C ASP A 289 7.12 23.71 -2.10
N VAL A 290 6.56 23.98 -3.29
CA VAL A 290 5.17 23.64 -3.63
C VAL A 290 5.13 22.82 -4.91
N LEU A 291 4.61 21.60 -4.82
CA LEU A 291 4.28 20.76 -5.96
C LEU A 291 2.94 21.20 -6.54
N VAL A 292 2.93 21.56 -7.81
CA VAL A 292 1.73 21.94 -8.55
C VAL A 292 1.48 20.92 -9.66
N LEU A 293 0.33 20.27 -9.61
CA LEU A 293 -0.14 19.38 -10.67
C LEU A 293 -1.30 20.06 -11.39
N THR A 294 -1.23 20.14 -12.71
CA THR A 294 -2.30 20.70 -13.53
C THR A 294 -2.64 19.74 -14.67
N GLU A 295 -3.91 19.72 -15.10
CA GLU A 295 -4.35 18.82 -16.17
C GLU A 295 -3.73 19.15 -17.54
N ASN A 296 -3.40 20.42 -17.80
CA ASN A 296 -3.00 20.92 -19.13
C ASN A 296 -1.70 21.74 -19.17
N GLN A 297 -1.13 22.14 -18.03
CA GLN A 297 0.14 22.88 -17.99
C GLN A 297 1.31 22.00 -17.52
N GLY A 298 1.01 20.82 -16.99
CA GLY A 298 2.00 19.84 -16.55
C GLY A 298 2.19 19.78 -15.04
N CYS A 299 3.34 19.24 -14.63
CA CYS A 299 3.76 19.20 -13.24
C CYS A 299 4.88 20.21 -13.01
N HIS A 300 4.75 20.99 -11.95
CA HIS A 300 5.70 22.04 -11.60
C HIS A 300 6.11 21.89 -10.14
N LEU A 301 7.35 22.19 -9.84
CA LEU A 301 7.83 22.46 -8.50
C LEU A 301 8.18 23.94 -8.42
N VAL A 302 7.55 24.64 -7.49
CA VAL A 302 7.82 26.05 -7.22
C VAL A 302 8.54 26.15 -5.88
N THR A 303 9.81 26.52 -5.93
CA THR A 303 10.61 26.83 -4.74
C THR A 303 10.50 28.33 -4.47
N ILE A 304 9.85 28.68 -3.37
CA ILE A 304 9.65 30.06 -2.92
C ILE A 304 10.79 30.43 -1.97
N SER A 305 11.47 31.53 -2.25
CA SER A 305 12.71 31.90 -1.56
C SER A 305 12.85 33.41 -1.32
N GLN A 306 13.68 33.77 -0.33
CA GLN A 306 13.99 35.16 -0.01
C GLN A 306 14.95 35.81 -1.02
N ILE A 307 15.82 35.01 -1.64
CA ILE A 307 16.80 35.45 -2.63
C ILE A 307 16.86 34.44 -3.76
N SER A 308 17.39 34.83 -4.92
CA SER A 308 17.72 33.89 -6.00
C SER A 308 19.22 33.58 -5.99
N SER A 309 19.57 32.29 -6.04
CA SER A 309 20.96 31.82 -6.12
C SER A 309 21.04 30.45 -6.82
N GLU A 310 22.22 30.10 -7.34
CA GLU A 310 22.44 28.78 -7.95
C GLU A 310 22.19 27.64 -6.95
N GLN A 311 22.51 27.85 -5.66
CA GLN A 311 22.26 26.88 -4.60
C GLN A 311 20.76 26.58 -4.43
N ILE A 312 19.89 27.59 -4.61
CA ILE A 312 18.43 27.42 -4.53
C ILE A 312 17.92 26.69 -5.77
N TRP A 313 18.49 26.96 -6.94
CA TRP A 313 18.20 26.20 -8.15
C TRP A 313 18.63 24.73 -8.06
N GLU A 314 19.80 24.45 -7.47
CA GLU A 314 20.25 23.09 -7.17
C GLU A 314 19.30 22.37 -6.21
N HIS A 315 18.87 23.05 -5.14
CA HIS A 315 17.85 22.54 -4.21
C HIS A 315 16.53 22.23 -4.93
N CYS A 316 16.02 23.16 -5.73
CA CYS A 316 14.79 22.99 -6.50
C CYS A 316 14.88 21.76 -7.43
N ARG A 317 15.96 21.63 -8.19
CA ARG A 317 16.19 20.47 -9.08
C ARG A 317 16.30 19.16 -8.30
N TYR A 318 16.95 19.18 -7.14
CA TYR A 318 17.04 18.02 -6.26
C TYR A 318 15.67 17.59 -5.74
N VAL A 319 14.88 18.52 -5.19
CA VAL A 319 13.52 18.25 -4.70
C VAL A 319 12.65 17.72 -5.84
N ALA A 320 12.76 18.30 -7.04
CA ALA A 320 12.02 17.87 -8.22
C ALA A 320 12.34 16.42 -8.61
N ALA A 321 13.63 16.08 -8.67
CA ALA A 321 14.09 14.73 -8.95
C ALA A 321 13.59 13.74 -7.88
N PHE A 322 13.70 14.11 -6.61
CA PHE A 322 13.24 13.32 -5.47
C PHE A 322 11.73 13.03 -5.52
N ILE A 323 10.90 14.06 -5.76
CA ILE A 323 9.45 13.89 -5.86
C ILE A 323 9.10 13.00 -7.06
N LYS A 324 9.75 13.19 -8.20
CA LYS A 324 9.55 12.34 -9.37
C LYS A 324 9.91 10.89 -9.08
N GLU A 325 11.04 10.65 -8.43
CA GLU A 325 11.45 9.31 -7.98
C GLU A 325 10.39 8.69 -7.06
N LYS A 326 9.87 9.45 -6.07
CA LYS A 326 8.82 8.96 -5.17
C LYS A 326 7.53 8.60 -5.90
N LEU A 327 7.06 9.44 -6.82
CA LEU A 327 5.84 9.15 -7.59
C LEU A 327 5.98 7.89 -8.44
N VAL A 328 7.17 7.62 -8.98
CA VAL A 328 7.44 6.41 -9.78
C VAL A 328 7.64 5.19 -8.88
N CYS A 329 8.60 5.26 -7.95
CA CYS A 329 9.08 4.13 -7.17
C CYS A 329 8.17 3.77 -6.00
N HIS A 330 7.49 4.74 -5.37
CA HIS A 330 6.55 4.49 -4.28
C HIS A 330 5.09 4.56 -4.76
N GLY A 331 4.78 5.58 -5.56
CA GLY A 331 3.44 5.80 -6.11
C GLY A 331 3.06 4.86 -7.25
N GLY A 332 4.03 4.23 -7.91
CA GLY A 332 3.80 3.32 -9.03
C GLY A 332 3.43 4.01 -10.34
N CYS A 333 3.80 5.28 -10.52
CA CYS A 333 3.53 6.02 -11.75
C CYS A 333 4.31 5.42 -12.93
N VAL A 334 3.60 4.92 -13.93
CA VAL A 334 4.19 4.39 -15.17
C VAL A 334 4.12 5.38 -16.34
N GLU A 335 3.42 6.50 -16.14
CA GLU A 335 3.28 7.54 -17.15
C GLU A 335 4.59 8.31 -17.34
N LYS A 336 4.85 8.75 -18.57
CA LYS A 336 5.98 9.64 -18.85
C LYS A 336 5.54 11.08 -18.60
N PHE A 337 6.16 11.74 -17.62
CA PHE A 337 5.90 13.13 -17.26
C PHE A 337 7.17 13.89 -16.90
N GLY A 338 7.16 15.19 -17.16
CA GLY A 338 8.18 16.15 -16.75
C GLY A 338 7.78 16.85 -15.47
N LEU A 339 8.77 17.33 -14.71
CA LEU A 339 8.53 18.16 -13.54
C LEU A 339 9.39 19.42 -13.68
N VAL A 340 8.73 20.54 -13.98
CA VAL A 340 9.41 21.81 -14.29
C VAL A 340 9.76 22.51 -12.99
N CYS A 341 10.99 22.98 -12.88
CA CYS A 341 11.50 23.66 -11.70
C CYS A 341 11.34 25.17 -11.87
N HIS A 342 10.75 25.83 -10.88
CA HIS A 342 10.58 27.27 -10.80
C HIS A 342 11.15 27.77 -9.48
N VAL A 343 11.87 28.90 -9.51
CA VAL A 343 12.30 29.60 -8.31
C VAL A 343 11.63 30.97 -8.28
N ALA A 344 10.71 31.17 -7.33
CA ALA A 344 10.04 32.44 -7.11
C ALA A 344 10.77 33.20 -5.98
N ASN A 345 11.27 34.39 -6.29
CA ASN A 345 12.06 35.20 -5.36
C ASN A 345 11.24 36.41 -4.90
N MET A 346 11.17 36.65 -3.58
CA MET A 346 10.52 37.81 -2.99
C MET A 346 11.02 39.17 -3.54
N ASP A 347 12.29 39.24 -3.99
CA ASP A 347 12.93 40.47 -4.48
C ASP A 347 12.84 40.69 -6.02
N GLY A 348 12.25 39.75 -6.78
CA GLY A 348 12.22 39.79 -8.25
C GLY A 348 10.90 39.28 -8.84
N TYR A 349 10.39 39.98 -9.85
CA TYR A 349 9.06 39.76 -10.44
C TYR A 349 8.94 38.45 -11.26
N ASP A 350 7.77 37.81 -11.20
CA ASP A 350 7.45 36.41 -11.62
C ASP A 350 7.24 36.17 -13.15
N ASP A 351 7.60 37.11 -14.04
CA ASP A 351 7.30 37.02 -15.48
C ASP A 351 7.87 35.75 -16.15
N GLU A 352 8.97 35.19 -15.62
CA GLU A 352 9.58 33.97 -16.14
C GLU A 352 8.71 32.71 -15.94
N ILE A 353 7.94 32.65 -14.85
CA ILE A 353 7.06 31.51 -14.56
C ILE A 353 5.90 31.48 -15.54
N GLU A 354 5.23 32.62 -15.76
CA GLU A 354 4.10 32.72 -16.68
C GLU A 354 4.50 32.34 -18.11
N ASN A 355 5.66 32.80 -18.58
CA ASN A 355 6.18 32.48 -19.91
C ASN A 355 6.41 30.96 -20.08
N SER A 356 6.95 30.29 -19.06
CA SER A 356 7.25 28.86 -19.10
C SER A 356 6.01 27.96 -19.21
N LEU A 357 4.83 28.43 -18.78
CA LEU A 357 3.58 27.66 -18.86
C LEU A 357 3.10 27.46 -20.30
N SER A 358 3.59 28.29 -21.22
CA SER A 358 3.28 28.22 -22.65
C SER A 358 4.27 27.36 -23.45
N ASP A 359 5.36 26.91 -22.84
CA ASP A 359 6.40 26.16 -23.51
C ASP A 359 5.98 24.70 -23.77
N ASN A 360 6.20 24.26 -25.01
CA ASN A 360 5.98 22.87 -25.38
C ASN A 360 7.10 21.99 -24.81
N PHE A 361 6.75 21.02 -23.96
CA PHE A 361 7.71 20.04 -23.47
C PHE A 361 8.31 19.22 -24.62
N TYR A 362 9.64 19.13 -24.64
CA TYR A 362 10.37 18.15 -25.44
C TYR A 362 11.06 17.13 -24.52
N PRO A 363 10.85 15.82 -24.73
CA PRO A 363 9.99 15.21 -25.74
C PRO A 363 8.48 15.40 -25.48
N SER A 364 7.67 15.47 -26.54
CA SER A 364 6.21 15.71 -26.45
C SER A 364 5.45 14.69 -25.60
N HIS A 365 5.98 13.47 -25.45
CA HIS A 365 5.39 12.44 -24.60
C HIS A 365 5.55 12.70 -23.10
N PHE A 366 6.21 13.79 -22.68
CA PHE A 366 6.23 14.27 -21.29
C PHE A 366 5.07 15.22 -20.98
N TYR A 367 4.34 15.68 -22.01
CA TYR A 367 3.14 16.49 -21.83
C TYR A 367 2.09 15.71 -21.03
N VAL A 368 1.45 16.40 -20.09
CA VAL A 368 0.41 15.85 -19.24
C VAL A 368 -0.92 15.94 -19.98
N THR A 369 -1.56 14.80 -20.17
CA THR A 369 -2.94 14.69 -20.65
C THR A 369 -3.87 14.49 -19.46
N PRO A 370 -5.20 14.68 -19.61
CA PRO A 370 -6.19 14.34 -18.57
C PRO A 370 -5.98 12.97 -17.91
N THR A 371 -5.72 11.94 -18.72
CA THR A 371 -5.46 10.58 -18.24
C THR A 371 -4.16 10.45 -17.45
N LYS A 372 -3.12 11.20 -17.82
CA LYS A 372 -1.86 11.24 -17.09
C LYS A 372 -2.01 12.01 -15.79
N PHE A 373 -2.76 13.11 -15.80
CA PHE A 373 -3.08 13.86 -14.60
C PHE A 373 -3.73 12.96 -13.55
N ASP A 374 -4.77 12.20 -13.91
CA ASP A 374 -5.41 11.26 -12.98
C ASP A 374 -4.41 10.19 -12.48
N SER A 375 -3.55 9.69 -13.35
CA SER A 375 -2.51 8.71 -12.98
C SER A 375 -1.46 9.30 -12.01
N LEU A 376 -1.10 10.57 -12.18
CA LEU A 376 -0.19 11.31 -11.31
C LEU A 376 -0.83 11.58 -9.96
N VAL A 377 -2.08 12.03 -9.93
CA VAL A 377 -2.85 12.25 -8.70
C VAL A 377 -2.97 10.95 -7.91
N ARG A 378 -3.27 9.82 -8.58
CA ARG A 378 -3.29 8.51 -7.93
C ARG A 378 -1.93 8.10 -7.36
N SER A 379 -0.85 8.30 -8.12
CA SER A 379 0.51 7.97 -7.68
C SER A 379 0.92 8.80 -6.46
N LEU A 380 0.52 10.07 -6.45
CA LEU A 380 0.70 11.00 -5.34
C LEU A 380 -0.10 10.56 -4.11
N ILE A 381 -1.37 10.19 -4.28
CA ILE A 381 -2.21 9.64 -3.20
C ILE A 381 -1.57 8.40 -2.60
N ILE A 382 -1.12 7.45 -3.43
CA ILE A 382 -0.44 6.24 -2.96
C ILE A 382 0.82 6.60 -2.17
N THR A 383 1.63 7.52 -2.69
CA THR A 383 2.86 7.98 -2.04
C THR A 383 2.57 8.58 -0.66
N MET A 384 1.52 9.40 -0.54
CA MET A 384 1.18 10.10 0.70
C MET A 384 0.37 9.26 1.68
N ALA A 385 -0.46 8.35 1.20
CA ALA A 385 -1.36 7.54 2.04
C ALA A 385 -0.71 6.24 2.52
N ALA A 386 0.39 5.79 1.89
CA ALA A 386 1.08 4.58 2.29
C ALA A 386 1.80 4.76 3.62
N TYR A 387 1.53 3.87 4.56
CA TYR A 387 2.26 3.75 5.82
C TYR A 387 2.71 2.31 6.05
N GLU A 388 3.90 2.16 6.65
CA GLU A 388 4.41 0.85 7.04
C GLU A 388 3.66 0.42 8.32
N PRO A 389 2.96 -0.73 8.34
CA PRO A 389 2.45 -1.29 9.57
C PRO A 389 3.63 -1.65 10.45
N ILE A 390 3.59 -1.19 11.69
CA ILE A 390 4.67 -1.41 12.65
C ILE A 390 4.37 -2.73 13.37
N ASP A 391 4.94 -3.82 12.86
CA ASP A 391 4.93 -5.13 13.51
C ASP A 391 6.14 -5.26 14.45
N PHE A 392 5.95 -5.94 15.59
CA PHE A 392 7.01 -6.25 16.57
C PHE A 392 8.16 -7.06 15.94
N SER A 393 7.93 -7.70 14.80
CA SER A 393 8.90 -8.56 14.09
C SER A 393 9.94 -7.80 13.26
N THR A 394 9.73 -6.51 12.92
CA THR A 394 10.55 -5.80 11.91
C THR A 394 11.58 -4.82 12.47
N LEU A 395 11.73 -4.75 13.80
CA LEU A 395 12.77 -3.96 14.46
C LEU A 395 14.12 -4.70 14.45
N ASN A 396 14.78 -4.77 13.29
CA ASN A 396 16.26 -4.87 13.13
C ASN A 396 16.58 -5.23 11.66
N THR A 397 16.99 -4.28 10.82
CA THR A 397 17.93 -4.53 9.71
C THR A 397 18.30 -3.23 8.97
N THR A 398 19.59 -2.92 8.98
CA THR A 398 20.30 -1.98 8.08
C THR A 398 20.57 -2.68 6.75
N LYS A 399 20.22 -2.07 5.61
CA LYS A 399 20.14 -2.79 4.34
C LYS A 399 21.33 -2.65 3.40
N SER A 400 21.67 -3.79 2.80
CA SER A 400 22.28 -3.94 1.47
C SER A 400 21.23 -4.42 0.45
N MET A 401 21.54 -4.33 -0.86
CA MET A 401 20.64 -4.69 -1.98
C MET A 401 20.01 -6.10 -1.92
N ARG A 402 20.69 -7.10 -1.36
CA ARG A 402 20.11 -8.46 -1.17
C ARG A 402 19.00 -8.48 -0.13
N GLU A 403 19.03 -7.59 0.86
CA GLU A 403 18.00 -7.49 1.90
C GLU A 403 16.77 -6.72 1.40
N VAL A 404 16.92 -5.80 0.45
CA VAL A 404 15.80 -5.13 -0.24
C VAL A 404 14.96 -6.14 -1.03
N LEU A 405 15.63 -7.09 -1.71
CA LEU A 405 14.96 -8.19 -2.43
C LEU A 405 14.40 -9.26 -1.48
N ALA A 406 14.97 -9.42 -0.28
CA ALA A 406 14.47 -10.35 0.74
C ALA A 406 13.43 -9.75 1.68
N THR A 407 13.08 -8.46 1.56
CA THR A 407 12.21 -7.84 2.57
C THR A 407 10.73 -8.20 2.44
N ASP A 408 10.20 -8.73 3.54
CA ASP A 408 8.79 -8.86 3.90
C ASP A 408 8.04 -7.52 4.11
N LYS A 409 8.65 -6.38 3.76
CA LYS A 409 8.04 -5.06 4.03
C LYS A 409 6.86 -4.83 3.09
N TYR A 410 5.69 -4.67 3.69
CA TYR A 410 4.46 -4.24 3.04
C TYR A 410 3.93 -2.99 3.72
N PHE A 411 3.06 -2.27 3.04
CA PHE A 411 2.46 -1.01 3.47
C PHE A 411 0.94 -1.15 3.38
N PHE A 412 0.23 -0.44 4.24
CA PHE A 412 -1.20 -0.20 4.06
C PHE A 412 -1.42 1.22 3.58
N LEU A 413 -2.50 1.45 2.82
CA LEU A 413 -3.01 2.79 2.61
C LEU A 413 -3.93 3.18 3.78
N LEU A 414 -3.81 4.44 4.20
CA LEU A 414 -4.79 5.09 5.07
C LEU A 414 -6.18 5.04 4.41
N THR A 415 -7.23 4.96 5.24
CA THR A 415 -8.60 5.16 4.75
C THR A 415 -8.78 6.62 4.30
N CYS A 416 -9.87 6.93 3.60
CA CYS A 416 -10.13 8.28 3.12
C CYS A 416 -10.23 9.30 4.27
N ASP A 417 -10.95 8.93 5.35
CA ASP A 417 -11.07 9.79 6.54
C ASP A 417 -9.73 9.96 7.28
N GLN A 418 -8.92 8.91 7.39
CA GLN A 418 -7.59 8.99 8.02
C GLN A 418 -6.62 9.83 7.19
N PHE A 419 -6.64 9.65 5.87
CA PHE A 419 -5.83 10.44 4.95
C PHE A 419 -6.21 11.92 5.04
N ASP A 420 -7.50 12.25 4.99
CA ASP A 420 -7.96 13.63 5.12
C ASP A 420 -7.57 14.24 6.47
N LEU A 421 -7.71 13.49 7.57
CA LEU A 421 -7.27 13.92 8.91
C LEU A 421 -5.79 14.30 8.90
N ILE A 422 -4.91 13.38 8.49
CA ILE A 422 -3.46 13.60 8.59
C ILE A 422 -3.00 14.60 7.52
N CYS A 423 -3.49 14.49 6.29
CA CYS A 423 -3.08 15.38 5.20
C CYS A 423 -3.58 16.81 5.41
N LYS A 424 -4.85 17.02 5.77
CA LYS A 424 -5.43 18.37 5.84
C LYS A 424 -5.25 19.05 7.21
N GLN A 425 -5.28 18.28 8.30
CA GLN A 425 -5.27 18.83 9.67
C GLN A 425 -3.89 18.79 10.35
N GLN A 426 -2.81 18.33 9.69
CA GLN A 426 -1.46 18.22 10.29
C GLN A 426 -0.85 19.51 10.90
N PHE A 427 -1.41 20.69 10.64
CA PHE A 427 -0.99 21.95 11.26
C PHE A 427 -1.98 22.49 12.30
N THR A 428 -3.11 21.80 12.51
CA THR A 428 -4.10 22.17 13.52
C THR A 428 -3.55 21.83 14.91
N LYS A 429 -3.30 22.86 15.72
CA LYS A 429 -2.63 22.72 17.02
C LYS A 429 -3.47 21.98 18.05
N GLU A 430 -4.73 22.38 18.22
CA GLU A 430 -5.69 21.69 19.07
C GLU A 430 -6.74 21.01 18.19
N LEU A 431 -6.89 19.68 18.30
CA LEU A 431 -7.82 18.90 17.47
C LEU A 431 -8.46 17.75 18.27
N TRP A 432 -9.78 17.64 18.13
CA TRP A 432 -10.59 16.59 18.74
C TRP A 432 -11.05 15.61 17.66
N VAL A 433 -10.51 14.40 17.70
CA VAL A 433 -10.76 13.36 16.69
C VAL A 433 -11.71 12.32 17.27
N HIS A 434 -12.87 12.23 16.65
CA HIS A 434 -13.94 11.29 16.99
C HIS A 434 -13.94 10.15 15.98
N GLY A 435 -14.43 8.99 16.41
CA GLY A 435 -14.75 7.94 15.45
C GLY A 435 -15.17 6.64 16.10
N PRO A 436 -15.86 5.77 15.36
CA PRO A 436 -16.35 4.51 15.88
C PRO A 436 -15.20 3.52 16.15
N PRO A 437 -15.51 2.37 16.75
CA PRO A 437 -14.53 1.33 16.98
C PRO A 437 -14.05 0.77 15.65
N GLY A 438 -12.75 0.55 15.50
CA GLY A 438 -12.20 -0.02 14.27
C GLY A 438 -12.00 0.99 13.14
N SER A 439 -12.21 2.28 13.38
CA SER A 439 -11.87 3.36 12.43
C SER A 439 -10.39 3.72 12.37
N GLY A 440 -9.56 3.08 13.19
CA GLY A 440 -8.11 3.29 13.22
C GLY A 440 -7.65 4.59 13.87
N LYS A 441 -8.38 5.11 14.88
CA LYS A 441 -7.97 6.25 15.71
C LYS A 441 -6.52 6.15 16.20
N THR A 442 -6.15 5.04 16.84
CA THR A 442 -4.77 4.80 17.31
C THR A 442 -3.75 4.76 16.17
N VAL A 443 -4.12 4.23 15.00
CA VAL A 443 -3.25 4.26 13.81
C VAL A 443 -2.99 5.72 13.43
N ALA A 444 -4.03 6.54 13.30
CA ALA A 444 -3.89 7.96 12.98
C ALA A 444 -3.06 8.72 14.04
N ALA A 445 -3.26 8.43 15.33
CA ALA A 445 -2.48 9.01 16.42
C ALA A 445 -0.98 8.67 16.31
N VAL A 446 -0.65 7.41 16.08
CA VAL A 446 0.75 6.95 15.92
C VAL A 446 1.39 7.53 14.66
N GLN A 447 0.66 7.57 13.55
CA GLN A 447 1.14 8.19 12.30
C GLN A 447 1.41 9.69 12.49
N PHE A 448 0.55 10.40 13.20
CA PHE A 448 0.80 11.81 13.51
C PHE A 448 2.02 12.01 14.44
N ILE A 449 2.24 11.14 15.42
CA ILE A 449 3.46 11.17 16.25
C ILE A 449 4.70 10.92 15.40
N ALA A 450 4.65 9.97 14.47
CA ALA A 450 5.73 9.72 13.52
C ALA A 450 6.03 10.96 12.68
N GLU A 451 4.99 11.68 12.23
CA GLU A 451 5.15 12.96 11.53
C GLU A 451 5.81 14.04 12.39
N LEU A 452 5.46 14.15 13.68
CA LEU A 452 6.13 15.09 14.60
C LEU A 452 7.61 14.77 14.76
N ARG A 453 7.95 13.47 14.94
CA ARG A 453 9.33 12.99 15.02
C ARG A 453 10.11 13.32 13.76
N ARG A 454 9.49 13.13 12.60
CA ARG A 454 10.03 13.47 11.29
C ARG A 454 10.35 14.95 11.14
N ARG A 455 9.50 15.84 11.69
CA ARG A 455 9.70 17.30 11.71
C ARG A 455 10.75 17.76 12.73
N GLY A 456 11.47 16.84 13.36
CA GLY A 456 12.57 17.15 14.26
C GLY A 456 12.21 17.12 15.75
N CYS A 457 10.97 16.80 16.13
CA CYS A 457 10.65 16.57 17.54
C CYS A 457 11.47 15.40 18.07
N GLN A 458 12.08 15.56 19.25
CA GLN A 458 12.72 14.48 19.98
C GLN A 458 11.69 13.54 20.62
N LYS A 459 12.12 12.36 21.06
CA LYS A 459 11.22 11.36 21.68
C LYS A 459 10.54 11.94 22.92
N ASP A 460 11.28 12.71 23.70
CA ASP A 460 10.88 13.41 24.91
C ASP A 460 10.11 14.71 24.66
N ASP A 461 10.05 15.20 23.42
CA ASP A 461 9.18 16.32 23.03
C ASP A 461 7.70 15.91 22.88
N VAL A 462 7.40 14.61 22.81
CA VAL A 462 6.04 14.10 22.54
C VAL A 462 5.60 13.16 23.66
N LEU A 463 4.40 13.38 24.19
CA LEU A 463 3.77 12.57 25.22
C LEU A 463 2.48 11.94 24.70
N TYR A 464 2.42 10.61 24.73
CA TYR A 464 1.20 9.84 24.51
C TYR A 464 0.56 9.46 25.85
N LEU A 465 -0.74 9.76 25.99
CA LEU A 465 -1.55 9.47 27.17
C LEU A 465 -2.71 8.55 26.80
N ALA A 466 -2.92 7.49 27.58
CA ALA A 466 -4.12 6.66 27.54
C ALA A 466 -4.49 6.17 28.95
N GLU A 467 -5.69 5.61 29.15
CA GLU A 467 -6.03 4.97 30.44
C GLU A 467 -5.53 3.51 30.50
N ASN A 468 -5.45 2.83 29.35
CA ASN A 468 -5.13 1.41 29.26
C ASN A 468 -3.62 1.15 29.16
N GLU A 469 -3.04 0.46 30.15
CA GLU A 469 -1.61 0.11 30.15
C GLU A 469 -1.22 -0.86 29.02
N LEU A 470 -2.12 -1.73 28.54
CA LEU A 470 -1.82 -2.61 27.41
C LEU A 470 -1.69 -1.80 26.11
N LEU A 471 -2.59 -0.82 25.91
CA LEU A 471 -2.49 0.14 24.80
C LEU A 471 -1.22 0.99 24.92
N CYS A 472 -0.89 1.47 26.13
CA CYS A 472 0.38 2.16 26.38
C CYS A 472 1.58 1.25 26.05
N SER A 473 1.54 -0.04 26.40
CA SER A 473 2.64 -0.97 26.13
C SER A 473 2.80 -1.21 24.63
N TYR A 474 1.69 -1.33 23.90
CA TYR A 474 1.67 -1.40 22.44
C TYR A 474 2.32 -0.16 21.80
N VAL A 475 1.87 1.06 22.15
CA VAL A 475 2.45 2.29 21.58
C VAL A 475 3.90 2.51 22.01
N ARG A 476 4.25 2.15 23.25
CA ARG A 476 5.62 2.26 23.78
C ARG A 476 6.61 1.38 23.02
N SER A 477 6.16 0.25 22.48
CA SER A 477 7.00 -0.64 21.67
C SER A 477 7.59 0.02 20.44
N PHE A 478 6.90 1.02 19.88
CA PHE A 478 7.37 1.78 18.72
C PHE A 478 8.51 2.74 19.06
N ASN A 479 8.72 3.03 20.34
CA ASN A 479 9.80 3.86 20.83
C ASN A 479 9.84 5.28 20.22
N PHE A 480 8.70 5.79 19.74
CA PHE A 480 8.61 7.11 19.10
C PHE A 480 8.47 8.26 20.09
N CYS A 481 7.83 8.05 21.24
CA CYS A 481 7.50 9.11 22.19
C CYS A 481 7.57 8.63 23.64
N LEU A 482 7.35 9.53 24.60
CA LEU A 482 7.03 9.18 25.98
C LEU A 482 5.61 8.63 26.04
N VAL A 483 5.40 7.54 26.79
CA VAL A 483 4.10 6.87 26.87
C VAL A 483 3.78 6.54 28.32
N THR A 484 2.67 7.07 28.83
CA THR A 484 2.25 6.85 30.21
C THR A 484 0.73 6.81 30.32
N THR A 485 0.24 6.34 31.46
CA THR A 485 -1.19 6.41 31.78
C THR A 485 -1.51 7.71 32.50
N ARG A 486 -2.75 8.20 32.35
CA ARG A 486 -3.26 9.37 33.07
C ARG A 486 -2.98 9.28 34.58
N ARG A 487 -3.27 8.14 35.20
CA ARG A 487 -3.04 7.93 36.62
C ARG A 487 -1.56 8.09 36.99
N LYS A 488 -0.65 7.47 36.23
CA LYS A 488 0.80 7.52 36.50
C LYS A 488 1.36 8.94 36.37
N ILE A 489 0.93 9.70 35.36
CA ILE A 489 1.42 11.07 35.19
C ILE A 489 0.91 12.00 36.30
N LEU A 490 -0.35 11.85 36.73
CA LEU A 490 -0.90 12.61 37.86
C LEU A 490 -0.21 12.24 39.18
N GLU A 491 0.03 10.94 39.44
CA GLU A 491 0.80 10.49 40.60
C GLU A 491 2.21 11.11 40.63
N LEU A 492 2.89 11.18 39.48
CA LEU A 492 4.19 11.85 39.36
C LEU A 492 4.10 13.37 39.54
N TYR A 493 3.01 14.00 39.11
CA TYR A 493 2.83 15.45 39.23
C TYR A 493 2.83 15.95 40.69
N PHE A 494 2.46 15.09 41.65
CA PHE A 494 2.60 15.39 43.08
C PHE A 494 4.08 15.40 43.56
N ASP A 495 4.99 14.75 42.83
CA ASP A 495 6.44 14.80 43.02
C ASP A 495 7.06 15.66 41.90
N LEU A 496 6.89 16.98 42.03
CA LEU A 496 7.28 17.97 41.01
C LEU A 496 8.72 17.82 40.51
N LYS A 497 9.63 17.35 41.37
CA LYS A 497 11.02 17.10 40.99
C LYS A 497 11.11 16.00 39.92
N LYS A 498 10.55 14.81 40.20
CA LYS A 498 10.53 13.70 39.24
C LYS A 498 9.70 14.00 38.00
N PHE A 499 8.59 14.73 38.18
CA PHE A 499 7.75 15.16 37.08
C PHE A 499 8.57 16.01 36.09
N ASN A 500 9.27 17.03 36.59
CA ASN A 500 10.09 17.89 35.75
C ASN A 500 11.27 17.13 35.15
N GLU A 501 11.96 16.27 35.90
CA GLU A 501 13.03 15.43 35.35
C GLU A 501 12.57 14.57 34.15
N THR A 502 11.33 14.06 34.20
CA THR A 502 10.79 13.16 33.17
C THR A 502 10.16 13.91 32.00
N TYR A 503 9.41 14.98 32.29
CA TYR A 503 8.52 15.62 31.33
C TYR A 503 8.91 17.07 31.02
N GLN A 504 10.11 17.56 31.36
CA GLN A 504 10.54 18.95 31.08
C GLN A 504 10.58 19.34 29.60
N ASN A 505 10.76 18.38 28.69
CA ASN A 505 10.94 18.65 27.26
C ASN A 505 9.64 18.50 26.45
N VAL A 506 8.61 17.88 27.03
CA VAL A 506 7.31 17.68 26.38
C VAL A 506 6.75 18.99 25.84
N LYS A 507 6.49 19.03 24.54
CA LYS A 507 5.81 20.14 23.86
C LYS A 507 4.48 19.69 23.28
N ASN A 508 4.36 18.42 22.91
CA ASN A 508 3.21 17.87 22.22
C ASN A 508 2.56 16.78 23.06
N VAL A 509 1.23 16.80 23.17
CA VAL A 509 0.46 15.82 23.93
C VAL A 509 -0.61 15.19 23.03
N ILE A 510 -0.57 13.87 22.91
CA ILE A 510 -1.55 13.08 22.16
C ILE A 510 -2.29 12.19 23.16
N VAL A 511 -3.60 12.32 23.23
CA VAL A 511 -4.45 11.57 24.16
C VAL A 511 -5.29 10.59 23.37
N ASP A 512 -5.21 9.30 23.70
CA ASP A 512 -6.03 8.25 23.08
C ASP A 512 -7.01 7.65 24.08
N GLU A 513 -8.16 7.23 23.56
CA GLU A 513 -9.28 6.68 24.34
C GLU A 513 -9.70 7.61 25.50
N ALA A 514 -9.71 8.93 25.26
CA ALA A 514 -9.89 9.97 26.28
C ALA A 514 -11.23 9.86 27.04
N GLN A 515 -12.25 9.27 26.42
CA GLN A 515 -13.53 9.00 27.08
C GLN A 515 -13.40 8.05 28.28
N ASN A 516 -12.31 7.26 28.37
CA ASN A 516 -12.07 6.32 29.46
C ASN A 516 -11.31 6.92 30.66
N PHE A 517 -10.94 8.20 30.59
CA PHE A 517 -10.14 8.87 31.63
C PHE A 517 -11.01 9.17 32.85
N LYS A 518 -10.42 9.28 34.04
CA LYS A 518 -11.16 9.59 35.28
C LYS A 518 -10.75 10.95 35.81
N ASP A 519 -11.73 11.80 36.14
CA ASP A 519 -11.49 13.12 36.74
C ASP A 519 -11.14 13.07 38.23
N ARG A 520 -11.49 11.96 38.92
CA ARG A 520 -11.33 11.82 40.38
C ARG A 520 -9.89 11.87 40.90
N ASP A 521 -8.89 11.62 40.06
CA ASP A 521 -7.47 11.61 40.50
C ASP A 521 -6.75 12.96 40.21
N GLY A 522 -7.46 13.96 39.67
CA GLY A 522 -6.92 15.29 39.38
C GLY A 522 -7.25 15.80 37.97
N ASP A 523 -6.97 17.09 37.73
CA ASP A 523 -7.20 17.78 36.45
C ASP A 523 -6.13 17.42 35.41
N TRP A 524 -6.26 16.23 34.81
CA TRP A 524 -5.37 15.76 33.76
C TRP A 524 -5.44 16.64 32.50
N TYR A 525 -6.60 17.22 32.19
CA TYR A 525 -6.80 18.03 30.99
C TYR A 525 -6.05 19.36 31.14
N GLY A 526 -6.20 20.03 32.28
CA GLY A 526 -5.42 21.22 32.62
C GLY A 526 -3.92 20.95 32.62
N LEU A 527 -3.49 19.80 33.14
CA LEU A 527 -2.08 19.38 33.08
C LEU A 527 -1.58 19.20 31.63
N ALA A 528 -2.33 18.48 30.79
CA ALA A 528 -1.99 18.27 29.39
C ALA A 528 -1.92 19.60 28.62
N SER A 529 -2.91 20.47 28.80
CA SER A 529 -2.95 21.80 28.21
C SER A 529 -1.76 22.66 28.65
N HIS A 530 -1.41 22.61 29.94
CA HIS A 530 -0.25 23.31 30.48
C HIS A 530 1.08 22.81 29.86
N LEU A 531 1.25 21.49 29.69
CA LEU A 531 2.45 20.93 29.05
C LEU A 531 2.64 21.44 27.62
N VAL A 532 1.55 21.66 26.88
CA VAL A 532 1.59 22.13 25.49
C VAL A 532 1.89 23.63 25.39
N SER A 533 1.40 24.43 26.34
CA SER A 533 1.51 25.90 26.35
C SER A 533 2.70 26.46 27.15
N ARG A 534 3.32 25.69 28.05
CA ARG A 534 4.38 26.18 28.95
C ARG A 534 5.63 26.75 28.25
N HIS A 535 5.86 26.39 26.99
CA HIS A 535 7.02 26.86 26.22
C HIS A 535 6.71 28.11 25.36
N GLU A 536 5.51 28.67 25.44
CA GLU A 536 5.10 29.85 24.67
C GLU A 536 5.94 31.11 24.97
N ASN A 537 6.47 31.25 26.19
CA ASN A 537 7.12 32.48 26.66
C ASN A 537 8.66 32.48 26.61
N ASN A 538 9.31 31.37 26.23
CA ASN A 538 10.75 31.24 26.47
C ASN A 538 11.68 31.95 25.46
N HIS A 539 11.20 32.49 24.33
CA HIS A 539 12.10 33.09 23.32
C HIS A 539 11.54 34.26 22.48
N GLY A 540 10.50 34.98 22.92
CA GLY A 540 9.95 36.11 22.15
C GLY A 540 9.32 35.73 20.79
N MET A 541 9.19 34.42 20.50
CA MET A 541 8.36 33.89 19.43
C MET A 541 6.98 33.57 20.01
N GLU A 542 6.07 34.55 20.01
CA GLU A 542 4.65 34.28 20.19
C GLU A 542 4.21 33.25 19.12
N ASN A 543 3.42 32.24 19.51
CA ASN A 543 2.98 31.09 18.71
C ASN A 543 3.92 29.85 18.64
N CYS A 544 4.55 29.49 19.77
CA CYS A 544 5.30 28.24 19.96
C CYS A 544 4.51 27.13 20.69
N CYS A 545 3.18 27.15 20.69
CA CYS A 545 2.39 26.07 21.28
C CYS A 545 2.60 24.77 20.49
N GLY A 546 2.79 23.66 21.22
CA GLY A 546 2.86 22.34 20.59
C GLY A 546 1.48 21.83 20.19
N TYR A 547 1.41 20.57 19.79
CA TYR A 547 0.16 19.94 19.36
C TYR A 547 -0.55 19.28 20.54
N PHE A 548 -1.86 19.50 20.65
CA PHE A 548 -2.76 18.84 21.59
C PHE A 548 -3.89 18.13 20.84
N TRP A 549 -3.74 16.83 20.60
CA TRP A 549 -4.75 16.03 19.88
C TRP A 549 -5.41 15.03 20.81
N VAL A 550 -6.74 14.99 20.79
CA VAL A 550 -7.55 14.13 21.66
C VAL A 550 -8.39 13.19 20.79
N PHE A 551 -8.14 11.89 20.91
CA PHE A 551 -8.86 10.82 20.21
C PHE A 551 -9.88 10.18 21.14
N MET A 552 -11.12 10.04 20.67
CA MET A 552 -12.20 9.52 21.51
C MET A 552 -13.36 8.88 20.75
N ASP A 553 -14.17 8.13 21.50
CA ASP A 553 -15.38 7.46 21.00
C ASP A 553 -16.48 7.46 22.06
N TYR A 554 -17.44 8.39 21.92
CA TYR A 554 -18.57 8.51 22.84
C TYR A 554 -19.47 7.26 22.86
N SER A 555 -19.56 6.53 21.75
CA SER A 555 -20.38 5.31 21.69
C SER A 555 -19.82 4.20 22.60
N GLN A 556 -18.51 4.22 22.85
CA GLN A 556 -17.82 3.29 23.75
C GLN A 556 -17.66 3.79 25.18
N LYS A 557 -18.33 4.88 25.58
CA LYS A 557 -18.38 5.30 26.98
C LYS A 557 -19.24 4.34 27.81
N VAL A 558 -18.65 3.22 28.22
CA VAL A 558 -19.32 2.12 28.92
C VAL A 558 -19.54 2.38 30.42
N HIS A 559 -19.17 3.56 30.94
CA HIS A 559 -19.17 3.88 32.37
C HIS A 559 -19.92 5.20 32.67
N LYS A 560 -20.31 5.38 33.93
CA LYS A 560 -21.03 6.60 34.39
C LYS A 560 -20.15 7.71 34.96
N PHE A 561 -18.85 7.46 35.17
CA PHE A 561 -17.96 8.49 35.71
C PHE A 561 -17.71 9.63 34.72
N LYS A 562 -17.27 10.77 35.25
CA LYS A 562 -16.88 11.92 34.46
C LYS A 562 -15.44 11.77 33.96
N ALA A 563 -15.24 12.09 32.69
CA ALA A 563 -13.95 11.94 32.04
C ALA A 563 -12.99 13.12 32.30
N GLY A 564 -13.47 14.22 32.87
CA GLY A 564 -12.68 15.45 33.07
C GLY A 564 -12.42 16.20 31.77
N LEU A 565 -13.26 15.98 30.74
CA LEU A 565 -13.18 16.67 29.47
C LEU A 565 -14.00 17.97 29.51
N PRO A 566 -13.52 19.06 28.89
CA PRO A 566 -14.32 20.25 28.67
C PRO A 566 -15.44 20.00 27.64
N SER A 567 -16.33 20.98 27.50
CA SER A 567 -17.32 20.99 26.41
C SER A 567 -16.61 20.99 25.05
N VAL A 568 -17.17 20.23 24.11
CA VAL A 568 -16.68 20.11 22.73
C VAL A 568 -17.06 21.33 21.87
N ILE A 569 -18.01 22.15 22.35
CA ILE A 569 -18.50 23.34 21.64
C ILE A 569 -17.36 24.35 21.47
N GLY A 570 -17.13 24.79 20.24
CA GLY A 570 -16.07 25.76 19.90
C GLY A 570 -14.68 25.14 19.72
N LYS A 571 -14.54 23.81 19.84
CA LYS A 571 -13.29 23.10 19.52
C LYS A 571 -13.22 22.70 18.05
N ASN A 572 -11.99 22.52 17.54
CA ASN A 572 -11.79 21.92 16.22
C ASN A 572 -12.07 20.42 16.31
N ASN A 573 -13.05 19.95 15.55
CA ASN A 573 -13.51 18.57 15.59
C ASN A 573 -13.33 17.89 14.24
N TYR A 574 -12.95 16.62 14.25
CA TYR A 574 -12.85 15.78 13.06
C TYR A 574 -13.50 14.41 13.34
N MET A 575 -14.29 13.88 12.40
CA MET A 575 -14.98 12.61 12.55
C MET A 575 -14.43 11.57 11.56
N LEU A 576 -13.94 10.46 12.08
CA LEU A 576 -13.69 9.24 11.30
C LEU A 576 -15.00 8.42 11.24
N SER A 577 -15.33 7.89 10.08
CA SER A 577 -16.57 7.13 9.85
C SER A 577 -16.33 5.74 9.23
N GLU A 578 -15.18 5.56 8.58
CA GLU A 578 -14.77 4.32 7.91
C GLU A 578 -14.25 3.26 8.88
N VAL A 579 -14.97 2.16 9.07
CA VAL A 579 -14.57 1.01 9.90
C VAL A 579 -13.87 -0.05 9.05
N ALA A 580 -12.63 -0.38 9.38
CA ALA A 580 -11.81 -1.35 8.63
C ALA A 580 -11.45 -2.63 9.41
N ARG A 581 -11.79 -2.67 10.71
CA ARG A 581 -11.35 -3.74 11.63
C ARG A 581 -12.25 -4.99 11.58
N ASN A 582 -13.56 -4.82 11.65
CA ASN A 582 -14.50 -5.91 11.91
C ASN A 582 -14.99 -6.52 10.59
N SER A 583 -15.27 -7.83 10.59
CA SER A 583 -16.00 -8.48 9.50
C SER A 583 -17.40 -7.87 9.36
N LYS A 584 -18.02 -8.09 8.20
CA LYS A 584 -19.40 -7.63 7.96
C LYS A 584 -20.37 -8.11 9.03
N GLU A 585 -20.27 -9.38 9.44
CA GLU A 585 -21.19 -9.98 10.42
C GLU A 585 -21.08 -9.31 11.79
N ILE A 586 -19.85 -9.06 12.25
CA ILE A 586 -19.60 -8.40 13.54
C ILE A 586 -19.99 -6.92 13.47
N PHE A 587 -19.70 -6.23 12.36
CA PHE A 587 -20.12 -4.85 12.18
C PHE A 587 -21.65 -4.71 12.19
N ASP A 588 -22.37 -5.57 11.45
CA ASP A 588 -23.83 -5.55 11.39
C ASP A 588 -24.47 -5.88 12.75
N PHE A 589 -23.84 -6.75 13.54
CA PHE A 589 -24.22 -6.99 14.93
C PHE A 589 -23.98 -5.77 15.82
N ALA A 590 -22.78 -5.18 15.78
CA ALA A 590 -22.41 -4.01 16.56
C ALA A 590 -23.27 -2.78 16.24
N LYS A 591 -23.65 -2.60 14.96
CA LYS A 591 -24.46 -1.47 14.48
C LYS A 591 -25.81 -1.37 15.18
N GLN A 592 -26.40 -2.49 15.61
CA GLN A 592 -27.67 -2.51 16.34
C GLN A 592 -27.62 -1.75 17.67
N PHE A 593 -26.42 -1.61 18.24
CA PHE A 593 -26.18 -0.93 19.51
C PHE A 593 -25.67 0.51 19.34
N LEU A 594 -25.21 0.89 18.13
CA LEU A 594 -24.76 2.26 17.83
C LEU A 594 -25.94 3.25 17.85
N ASP A 595 -27.07 2.88 17.24
CA ASP A 595 -28.24 3.76 17.11
C ASP A 595 -29.06 3.92 18.41
N THR A 596 -28.94 2.97 19.34
CA THR A 596 -29.69 2.94 20.61
C THR A 596 -28.93 3.55 21.80
N ALA A 597 -27.63 3.82 21.62
CA ALA A 597 -26.74 4.37 22.65
C ALA A 597 -26.85 5.91 22.82
N GLU A 598 -27.64 6.59 21.98
CA GLU A 598 -27.93 8.03 22.09
C GLU A 598 -29.03 8.31 23.14
N THR A 599 -28.67 8.30 24.42
CA THR A 599 -29.55 8.77 25.51
C THR A 599 -29.59 10.31 25.59
N SER A 600 -30.67 10.86 26.16
CA SER A 600 -31.04 12.29 26.17
C SER A 600 -29.96 13.29 26.66
N ASP A 601 -29.05 12.90 27.56
CA ASP A 601 -27.97 13.79 28.05
C ASP A 601 -26.81 13.93 27.04
N ASP A 602 -26.59 12.92 26.19
CA ASP A 602 -25.53 12.95 25.16
C ASP A 602 -26.00 13.73 23.90
N GLN A 603 -27.29 14.12 23.81
CA GLN A 603 -27.88 14.76 22.62
C GLN A 603 -27.44 16.22 22.42
N GLU A 604 -27.18 17.01 23.47
CA GLU A 604 -26.71 18.40 23.28
C GLU A 604 -25.27 18.44 22.74
N GLU A 605 -24.36 17.59 23.23
CA GLU A 605 -22.96 17.55 22.75
C GLU A 605 -22.83 16.88 21.36
N THR A 606 -23.62 15.84 21.08
CA THR A 606 -23.58 15.15 19.77
C THR A 606 -24.36 15.89 18.68
N SER A 607 -25.43 16.65 19.01
CA SER A 607 -26.21 17.39 18.00
C SER A 607 -25.43 18.55 17.36
N ALA A 608 -24.48 19.16 18.06
CA ALA A 608 -23.57 20.16 17.50
C ALA A 608 -22.59 19.57 16.48
N LEU A 609 -22.22 18.30 16.62
CA LEU A 609 -21.30 17.56 15.74
C LEU A 609 -22.01 16.93 14.52
N LYS A 610 -23.35 16.75 14.57
CA LYS A 610 -24.19 16.15 13.52
C LYS A 610 -24.33 16.98 12.23
N LYS A 611 -23.64 18.11 12.07
CA LYS A 611 -23.65 18.91 10.83
C LYS A 611 -22.82 18.31 9.68
N VAL A 612 -22.14 17.17 9.88
CA VAL A 612 -21.37 16.49 8.82
C VAL A 612 -21.84 15.05 8.64
N ASP A 613 -22.30 14.78 7.42
CA ASP A 613 -23.01 13.61 6.90
C ASP A 613 -22.20 12.30 6.94
N SER A 614 -21.95 11.71 8.11
CA SER A 614 -21.08 10.52 8.19
C SER A 614 -21.44 9.54 9.29
N GLN A 615 -22.54 8.80 9.10
CA GLN A 615 -22.80 7.60 9.91
C GLN A 615 -21.65 6.58 9.73
N PRO A 616 -21.27 5.84 10.79
CA PRO A 616 -20.31 4.76 10.70
C PRO A 616 -20.69 3.75 9.61
N HIS A 617 -19.72 3.39 8.77
CA HIS A 617 -19.91 2.40 7.72
C HIS A 617 -18.68 1.51 7.54
N LEU A 618 -18.90 0.30 7.07
CA LEU A 618 -17.82 -0.63 6.77
C LEU A 618 -17.06 -0.16 5.53
N ALA A 619 -15.74 -0.04 5.65
CA ALA A 619 -14.85 0.44 4.58
C ALA A 619 -14.41 -0.67 3.62
N HIS A 620 -14.90 -1.89 3.80
CA HIS A 620 -14.61 -3.05 2.98
C HIS A 620 -15.83 -3.96 2.83
N GLU A 621 -15.72 -4.92 1.91
CA GLU A 621 -16.77 -5.93 1.64
C GLU A 621 -16.48 -7.29 2.30
N TYR A 622 -15.41 -7.40 3.09
CA TYR A 622 -15.00 -8.67 3.70
C TYR A 622 -16.08 -9.24 4.63
N SER A 623 -16.41 -10.51 4.37
CA SER A 623 -17.32 -11.36 5.14
C SER A 623 -16.52 -12.54 5.64
N SER A 624 -16.61 -12.78 6.95
CA SER A 624 -15.91 -13.89 7.60
C SER A 624 -16.61 -15.23 7.35
N GLY A 625 -17.90 -15.20 6.99
CA GLY A 625 -18.77 -16.38 6.94
C GLY A 625 -19.19 -16.90 8.31
N HIS A 626 -18.74 -16.28 9.40
CA HIS A 626 -19.06 -16.65 10.77
C HIS A 626 -20.11 -15.70 11.34
N GLU A 627 -21.31 -16.21 11.62
CA GLU A 627 -22.32 -15.44 12.34
C GLU A 627 -21.90 -15.23 13.80
N VAL A 628 -22.41 -14.15 14.42
CA VAL A 628 -22.20 -13.94 15.86
C VAL A 628 -23.02 -14.97 16.65
N GLU A 629 -22.33 -15.87 17.34
CA GLU A 629 -22.97 -16.95 18.09
C GLU A 629 -23.30 -16.52 19.52
N ILE A 630 -24.50 -16.84 20.00
CA ILE A 630 -24.91 -16.62 21.39
C ILE A 630 -25.27 -17.96 22.01
N ILE A 631 -24.42 -18.44 22.91
CA ILE A 631 -24.54 -19.74 23.57
C ILE A 631 -25.13 -19.54 24.96
N LYS A 632 -26.38 -19.94 25.13
CA LYS A 632 -27.03 -19.96 26.44
C LYS A 632 -26.67 -21.24 27.19
N CYS A 633 -26.17 -21.12 28.41
CA CYS A 633 -25.86 -22.25 29.27
C CYS A 633 -26.20 -21.97 30.75
N LYS A 634 -26.17 -23.01 31.60
CA LYS A 634 -26.25 -22.84 33.05
C LYS A 634 -24.88 -22.47 33.61
N GLN A 635 -24.83 -21.82 34.77
CA GLN A 635 -23.58 -21.38 35.42
C GLN A 635 -22.55 -22.52 35.56
N GLU A 636 -23.00 -23.70 35.97
CA GLU A 636 -22.19 -24.93 36.11
C GLU A 636 -21.60 -25.48 34.79
N ASN A 637 -22.04 -24.98 33.63
CA ASN A 637 -21.63 -25.44 32.30
C ASN A 637 -20.77 -24.42 31.54
N ILE A 638 -20.45 -23.27 32.13
CA ILE A 638 -19.64 -22.22 31.48
C ILE A 638 -18.28 -22.76 31.05
N GLU A 639 -17.57 -23.47 31.92
CA GLU A 639 -16.24 -24.02 31.63
C GLU A 639 -16.27 -25.01 30.46
N LYS A 640 -17.29 -25.88 30.43
CA LYS A 640 -17.51 -26.82 29.32
C LYS A 640 -17.83 -26.10 28.01
N ALA A 641 -18.61 -25.03 28.07
CA ALA A 641 -18.93 -24.21 26.91
C ALA A 641 -17.68 -23.50 26.36
N ILE A 642 -16.87 -22.91 27.24
CA ILE A 642 -15.58 -22.28 26.87
C ILE A 642 -14.66 -23.30 26.21
N SER A 643 -14.47 -24.47 26.84
CA SER A 643 -13.63 -25.55 26.30
C SER A 643 -14.09 -25.98 24.91
N LYS A 644 -15.39 -26.18 24.72
CA LYS A 644 -15.97 -26.54 23.42
C LYS A 644 -15.69 -25.48 22.35
N VAL A 645 -15.98 -24.21 22.64
CA VAL A 645 -15.80 -23.11 21.68
C VAL A 645 -14.32 -22.93 21.34
N LEU A 646 -13.44 -22.96 22.36
CA LEU A 646 -12.01 -22.81 22.16
C LEU A 646 -11.44 -23.93 21.27
N ASN A 647 -11.83 -25.19 21.50
CA ASN A 647 -11.41 -26.32 20.66
C ASN A 647 -11.90 -26.17 19.22
N GLN A 648 -13.16 -25.76 19.02
CA GLN A 648 -13.71 -25.52 17.69
C GLN A 648 -12.95 -24.43 16.92
N LEU A 649 -12.58 -23.32 17.59
CA LEU A 649 -11.80 -22.25 16.96
C LEU A 649 -10.42 -22.74 16.51
N ILE A 650 -9.76 -23.55 17.34
CA ILE A 650 -8.42 -24.09 17.06
C ILE A 650 -8.48 -25.15 15.95
N GLU A 651 -9.47 -26.05 15.98
CA GLU A 651 -9.71 -27.04 14.92
C GLU A 651 -9.96 -26.37 13.55
N ASN A 652 -10.62 -25.21 13.57
CA ASN A 652 -10.83 -24.38 12.38
C ASN A 652 -9.59 -23.57 11.95
N GLY A 653 -8.45 -23.74 12.64
CA GLY A 653 -7.16 -23.13 12.29
C GLY A 653 -6.87 -21.76 12.94
N THR A 654 -7.68 -21.32 13.92
CA THR A 654 -7.41 -20.07 14.64
C THR A 654 -6.23 -20.26 15.60
N GLY A 655 -5.20 -19.42 15.49
CA GLY A 655 -4.09 -19.41 16.42
C GLY A 655 -4.52 -19.07 17.84
N ILE A 656 -3.94 -19.72 18.84
CA ILE A 656 -4.31 -19.49 20.26
C ILE A 656 -4.02 -18.05 20.71
N GLY A 657 -2.94 -17.47 20.18
CA GLY A 657 -2.59 -16.06 20.37
C GLY A 657 -3.58 -15.11 19.71
N ASP A 658 -4.45 -15.57 18.81
CA ASP A 658 -5.46 -14.78 18.12
C ASP A 658 -6.85 -14.83 18.77
N VAL A 659 -6.94 -15.47 19.94
CA VAL A 659 -8.17 -15.58 20.74
C VAL A 659 -8.06 -14.72 22.02
N ALA A 660 -9.13 -14.01 22.37
CA ALA A 660 -9.30 -13.43 23.70
C ALA A 660 -10.63 -13.84 24.33
N ILE A 661 -10.61 -14.08 25.64
CA ILE A 661 -11.81 -14.33 26.45
C ILE A 661 -12.08 -13.08 27.30
N LEU A 662 -13.25 -12.48 27.12
CA LEU A 662 -13.62 -11.22 27.76
C LEU A 662 -14.78 -11.39 28.72
N VAL A 663 -14.60 -10.92 29.96
CA VAL A 663 -15.59 -10.98 31.03
C VAL A 663 -16.08 -9.59 31.45
N GLY A 664 -17.19 -9.53 32.20
CA GLY A 664 -17.73 -8.29 32.76
C GLY A 664 -16.91 -7.72 33.92
N LYS A 665 -16.49 -8.56 34.88
CA LYS A 665 -15.87 -8.09 36.13
C LYS A 665 -14.50 -8.73 36.38
N SER A 666 -13.66 -8.03 37.15
CA SER A 666 -12.34 -8.52 37.56
C SER A 666 -12.40 -9.77 38.45
N LYS A 667 -13.51 -10.00 39.16
CA LYS A 667 -13.70 -11.23 39.96
C LYS A 667 -13.90 -12.43 39.02
N ASP A 668 -14.81 -12.29 38.07
CA ASP A 668 -15.11 -13.31 37.06
C ASP A 668 -13.86 -13.66 36.24
N LYS A 669 -12.97 -12.67 36.01
CA LYS A 669 -11.69 -12.89 35.33
C LYS A 669 -10.85 -13.96 36.02
N GLN A 670 -10.72 -13.90 37.35
CA GLN A 670 -9.89 -14.86 38.10
C GLN A 670 -10.46 -16.28 38.01
N GLU A 671 -11.78 -16.41 38.10
CA GLU A 671 -12.48 -17.69 37.98
C GLU A 671 -12.28 -18.29 36.57
N ILE A 672 -12.48 -17.48 35.53
CA ILE A 672 -12.30 -17.92 34.13
C ILE A 672 -10.83 -18.18 33.78
N GLU A 673 -9.88 -17.39 34.28
CA GLU A 673 -8.45 -17.63 34.10
C GLU A 673 -8.04 -19.01 34.62
N HIS A 674 -8.53 -19.40 35.80
CA HIS A 674 -8.25 -20.71 36.37
C HIS A 674 -8.83 -21.83 35.50
N ALA A 675 -10.10 -21.72 35.10
CA ALA A 675 -10.76 -22.69 34.23
C ALA A 675 -10.03 -22.85 32.88
N VAL A 676 -9.61 -21.75 32.28
CA VAL A 676 -8.87 -21.75 31.01
C VAL A 676 -7.49 -22.39 31.19
N GLN A 677 -6.77 -22.10 32.28
CA GLN A 677 -5.48 -22.75 32.54
C GLN A 677 -5.59 -24.27 32.67
N ASP A 678 -6.67 -24.76 33.29
CA ASP A 678 -6.91 -26.20 33.41
C ASP A 678 -7.21 -26.83 32.05
N ILE A 679 -8.05 -26.20 31.23
CA ILE A 679 -8.29 -26.61 29.83
C ILE A 679 -6.99 -26.66 29.03
N GLN A 680 -6.12 -25.66 29.19
CA GLN A 680 -4.85 -25.57 28.48
C GLN A 680 -3.85 -26.66 28.89
N LYS A 681 -3.79 -27.00 30.18
CA LYS A 681 -2.97 -28.10 30.70
C LYS A 681 -3.44 -29.44 30.15
N GLU A 682 -4.76 -29.69 30.16
CA GLU A 682 -5.35 -30.91 29.62
C GLU A 682 -5.07 -31.06 28.11
N ALA A 683 -5.17 -29.97 27.36
CA ALA A 683 -4.91 -29.93 25.93
C ALA A 683 -3.42 -29.82 25.54
N LYS A 684 -2.50 -29.78 26.52
CA LYS A 684 -1.03 -29.62 26.32
C LYS A 684 -0.66 -28.40 25.45
N MET A 685 -1.37 -27.29 25.62
CA MET A 685 -1.09 -26.05 24.89
C MET A 685 0.17 -25.38 25.43
N LYS A 686 1.04 -24.88 24.53
CA LYS A 686 2.30 -24.21 24.91
C LYS A 686 2.16 -22.71 25.18
N GLU A 687 1.10 -22.08 24.67
CA GLU A 687 0.83 -20.65 24.79
C GLU A 687 -0.50 -20.40 25.52
N GLY A 688 -0.56 -19.29 26.28
CA GLY A 688 -1.71 -18.88 27.08
C GLY A 688 -2.79 -18.14 26.26
N VAL A 689 -4.07 -18.45 26.47
CA VAL A 689 -5.19 -17.63 25.97
C VAL A 689 -5.31 -16.39 26.85
N LEU A 690 -5.47 -15.23 26.22
CA LEU A 690 -5.67 -13.98 26.97
C LEU A 690 -7.07 -13.94 27.58
N VAL A 691 -7.16 -13.77 28.90
CA VAL A 691 -8.41 -13.50 29.61
C VAL A 691 -8.34 -12.10 30.22
N ASP A 692 -9.32 -11.25 29.94
CA ASP A 692 -9.40 -9.93 30.58
C ASP A 692 -10.83 -9.40 30.68
N THR A 693 -11.02 -8.24 31.30
CA THR A 693 -12.31 -7.56 31.28
C THR A 693 -12.49 -6.75 30.00
N VAL A 694 -13.73 -6.59 29.53
CA VAL A 694 -14.03 -5.74 28.36
C VAL A 694 -13.46 -4.32 28.52
N HIS A 695 -13.52 -3.76 29.74
CA HIS A 695 -12.96 -2.45 30.04
C HIS A 695 -11.42 -2.41 29.88
N ARG A 696 -10.69 -3.41 30.41
CA ARG A 696 -9.21 -3.46 30.31
C ARG A 696 -8.72 -3.84 28.93
N PHE A 697 -9.59 -4.41 28.09
CA PHE A 697 -9.29 -4.73 26.70
C PHE A 697 -9.67 -3.61 25.72
N SER A 698 -10.10 -2.45 26.22
CA SER A 698 -10.42 -1.27 25.38
C SER A 698 -9.21 -0.82 24.55
N GLY A 699 -9.45 -0.39 23.31
CA GLY A 699 -8.41 -0.04 22.33
C GLY A 699 -7.69 -1.23 21.67
N LEU A 700 -7.88 -2.48 22.15
CA LEU A 700 -7.26 -3.68 21.57
C LEU A 700 -8.24 -4.51 20.74
N ASP A 701 -7.74 -5.53 20.02
CA ASP A 701 -8.56 -6.48 19.26
C ASP A 701 -7.86 -7.85 19.07
N LYS A 702 -8.64 -8.86 18.67
CA LYS A 702 -8.19 -10.23 18.34
C LYS A 702 -8.99 -10.77 17.15
N LEU A 703 -8.48 -11.81 16.47
CA LEU A 703 -9.23 -12.45 15.38
C LEU A 703 -10.55 -13.02 15.89
N ALA A 704 -10.49 -13.75 17.01
CA ALA A 704 -11.65 -14.32 17.68
C ALA A 704 -11.80 -13.80 19.12
N VAL A 705 -13.03 -13.52 19.53
CA VAL A 705 -13.35 -13.12 20.92
C VAL A 705 -14.48 -13.98 21.47
N ILE A 706 -14.29 -14.48 22.69
CA ILE A 706 -15.30 -15.18 23.47
C ILE A 706 -15.75 -14.26 24.62
N GLY A 707 -16.94 -13.71 24.54
CA GLY A 707 -17.56 -12.96 25.63
C GLY A 707 -18.22 -13.89 26.63
N VAL A 708 -17.87 -13.84 27.90
CA VAL A 708 -18.44 -14.71 28.94
C VAL A 708 -19.24 -13.88 29.94
N ASN A 709 -20.54 -14.20 30.05
CA ASN A 709 -21.53 -13.52 30.90
C ASN A 709 -21.38 -11.99 30.87
N PRO A 710 -21.65 -11.34 29.72
CA PRO A 710 -21.58 -9.89 29.62
C PRO A 710 -22.66 -9.26 30.49
N HIS A 711 -22.33 -8.93 31.75
CA HIS A 711 -23.24 -8.36 32.73
C HIS A 711 -22.83 -6.93 33.12
N VAL A 712 -23.82 -6.06 33.19
CA VAL A 712 -23.71 -4.62 33.53
C VAL A 712 -23.83 -4.45 35.04
N ASN A 713 -23.07 -3.57 35.67
CA ASN A 713 -23.20 -3.27 37.10
C ASN A 713 -23.58 -1.80 37.26
N GLU A 714 -23.66 -1.31 38.50
CA GLU A 714 -24.02 0.10 38.76
C GLU A 714 -23.05 1.10 38.12
N GLU A 715 -21.79 0.72 37.91
CA GLU A 715 -20.72 1.54 37.33
C GLU A 715 -20.83 1.66 35.80
N HIS A 716 -21.48 0.70 35.16
CA HIS A 716 -21.63 0.63 33.71
C HIS A 716 -22.80 1.51 33.22
N ALA A 717 -22.65 2.10 32.04
CA ALA A 717 -23.63 3.00 31.43
C ALA A 717 -24.89 2.25 30.96
N SER A 718 -24.75 1.22 30.11
CA SER A 718 -25.85 0.36 29.66
C SER A 718 -25.36 -0.98 29.12
N LEU A 719 -26.25 -1.97 29.02
CA LEU A 719 -25.95 -3.28 28.41
C LEU A 719 -25.59 -3.14 26.93
N GLN A 720 -26.26 -2.22 26.22
CA GLN A 720 -26.00 -1.97 24.80
C GLN A 720 -24.60 -1.40 24.57
N LYS A 721 -24.18 -0.39 25.34
CA LYS A 721 -22.81 0.17 25.24
C LYS A 721 -21.77 -0.90 25.60
N PHE A 722 -22.06 -1.75 26.59
CA PHE A 722 -21.18 -2.88 26.94
C PHE A 722 -21.04 -3.89 25.80
N LEU A 723 -22.15 -4.32 25.20
CA LEU A 723 -22.14 -5.25 24.07
C LEU A 723 -21.46 -4.67 22.84
N LEU A 724 -21.66 -3.38 22.55
CA LEU A 724 -20.94 -2.66 21.51
C LEU A 724 -19.42 -2.72 21.74
N SER A 725 -18.98 -2.42 22.96
CA SER A 725 -17.57 -2.48 23.33
C SER A 725 -17.00 -3.88 23.19
N LEU A 726 -17.71 -4.91 23.66
CA LEU A 726 -17.34 -6.32 23.54
C LEU A 726 -17.23 -6.77 22.09
N ALA A 727 -18.27 -6.55 21.29
CA ALA A 727 -18.36 -7.07 19.93
C ALA A 727 -17.25 -6.50 19.03
N THR A 728 -16.97 -5.21 19.19
CA THR A 728 -15.98 -4.51 18.35
C THR A 728 -14.52 -4.87 18.63
N ARG A 729 -14.26 -5.74 19.63
CA ARG A 729 -12.94 -6.35 19.90
C ARG A 729 -12.62 -7.53 18.98
N ALA A 730 -13.64 -8.15 18.39
CA ALA A 730 -13.47 -9.27 17.47
C ALA A 730 -13.26 -8.78 16.04
N LYS A 731 -12.25 -9.29 15.33
CA LYS A 731 -12.11 -9.02 13.89
C LYS A 731 -13.03 -9.91 13.08
N ASP A 732 -13.01 -11.23 13.30
CA ASP A 732 -13.63 -12.20 12.39
C ASP A 732 -14.65 -13.11 13.06
N ASN A 733 -14.44 -13.50 14.33
CA ASN A 733 -15.34 -14.42 15.04
C ASN A 733 -15.69 -13.89 16.44
N LEU A 734 -16.99 -13.88 16.77
CA LEU A 734 -17.50 -13.47 18.07
C LEU A 734 -18.48 -14.53 18.60
N VAL A 735 -18.16 -15.08 19.77
CA VAL A 735 -19.04 -15.99 20.50
C VAL A 735 -19.36 -15.40 21.87
N ILE A 736 -20.63 -15.32 22.22
CA ILE A 736 -21.11 -14.82 23.53
C ILE A 736 -21.73 -15.97 24.31
N ILE A 737 -21.07 -16.40 25.38
CA ILE A 737 -21.60 -17.39 26.33
C ILE A 737 -22.33 -16.64 27.44
N THR A 738 -23.60 -16.96 27.67
CA THR A 738 -24.43 -16.29 28.68
C THR A 738 -25.28 -17.24 29.51
N THR A 739 -25.48 -16.90 30.78
CA THR A 739 -26.46 -17.51 31.68
C THR A 739 -27.76 -16.72 31.80
N SER A 740 -27.81 -15.49 31.29
CA SER A 740 -28.98 -14.60 31.35
C SER A 740 -29.94 -14.82 30.17
N ASP A 741 -31.23 -14.62 30.46
CA ASP A 741 -32.34 -14.60 29.50
C ASP A 741 -32.50 -13.24 28.80
N ASP A 742 -31.79 -12.21 29.28
CA ASP A 742 -31.93 -10.81 28.83
C ASP A 742 -31.29 -10.56 27.46
N LEU A 743 -30.37 -11.43 27.05
CA LEU A 743 -29.75 -11.41 25.72
C LEU A 743 -30.63 -12.13 24.68
N LYS A 744 -31.92 -11.75 24.61
CA LYS A 744 -32.78 -12.11 23.48
C LYS A 744 -32.61 -11.08 22.37
N LEU A 745 -31.61 -11.27 21.52
CA LEU A 745 -31.48 -10.47 20.30
C LEU A 745 -32.52 -10.93 19.28
N SER A 746 -33.38 -10.01 18.87
CA SER A 746 -34.43 -10.24 17.89
C SER A 746 -33.82 -10.37 16.49
N LYS A 747 -33.60 -11.60 16.03
CA LYS A 747 -33.95 -12.11 14.68
C LYS A 747 -33.47 -13.56 14.52
N THR A 748 -34.40 -14.49 14.67
CA THR A 748 -34.38 -15.76 13.94
C THR A 748 -34.27 -15.48 12.44
N PHE A 749 -33.08 -15.61 11.87
CA PHE A 749 -32.97 -15.86 10.44
C PHE A 749 -33.36 -17.32 10.21
N LYS A 750 -34.57 -17.50 9.67
CA LYS A 750 -34.99 -18.79 9.12
C LYS A 750 -33.96 -19.15 8.06
N SER A 751 -33.27 -20.28 8.25
CA SER A 751 -32.68 -21.04 7.17
C SER A 751 -33.72 -21.15 6.05
N LYS A 752 -33.44 -20.56 4.88
CA LYS A 752 -34.17 -20.98 3.68
C LYS A 752 -33.72 -22.40 3.34
N PRO A 753 -34.67 -23.27 2.94
CA PRO A 753 -34.39 -24.68 2.63
C PRO A 753 -33.39 -24.84 1.48
#